data_AF-L9KU29-F1
#
_entry.id   AF-L9KU29-F1
#
_cell.length_a   1.000
_cell.length_b   1.000
_cell.length_c   1.000
_cell.angle_alpha   90.00
_cell.angle_beta   90.00
_cell.angle_gamma   90.00
#
_symmetry.space_group_name_H-M   'P 1'
#
loop_
_entity.id
_entity.type
_entity.pdbx_description
1 polymer ?
#
loop_
_entity_poly.entity_id
_entity_poly.type
_entity_poly.pdbx_seq_one_letter_code
_entity_poly.pdbx_strand_id
1 'polypeptide(L)'
;MNAAKSTCDEPLPGGERRQDLQEMLREVGLDVESWLPKLQEHLGVTCAQALQHLEENELQKLKSHAQHSWEIRALEKLLTQARSHSLSELQESQKVMMNKKQNKAEQALQQLKSLLSEGRQRQEEAVRMKEAELRQALEIPKEYWPPPQKPLREVIENMQRQLGLVQGTLSHRQNLSDRELPRWASGGLALQGIFKVNHQWGLIEKREQLLSVPEDFSLSGPQQGPRMETKEFTSSQAESIFTQSMEKLGFSATTLAKGGGWGFSLEAGTDYSKHSECKETQQSRSEHSYFCSTKFNYVPLASFYFSISQLQFSKAALQELKCIDDLLDPSAGPDRFSSLRRRSEDFFHRFGTHANQGPLHLGGIYWWKAVSEGFQREQLAEVREQSAEALDSYIRGSYCGFPVNVAAGMNISGSHSKTASQMDSWPNLQTKVQLNVAQTGGPPEAGSLVEWKVGLLASNQTWCVIDRGLQLVPIWDIILSRHETDFKNPHQLADCLRESYTVLNSLSAHIQDGEEFLSTKKDIRLFLQDVKYWEISDPEEQLRKLINFMQMLSQKIKSYDIWINICLTDWDLQNFLVNTVNFCRKSSDYNTKFIKAQLRSLLDPHIYSVTNFPQAHPIMQWIWQSESEQEQIKISQISELIKILKETQNELMEMKVKSESPENVEESEQKATCDVSLALSSFLNYLQETDQPDTQLLLLCIAAGAGYHVVNKTFQHRLGCDELNFLLREIQTAHNKYQELKKFSSARAQAFLVLTGLTATAGVRAVSSEKKMQRLSLMRQHMGPSLCKEVAQVLSKYGAHDWESLENGLRLLIDGDYEADIFSLQMDEIGKQLQSLLDCKMQPHELQGNEINKLERTGNGAFQSLLQRLGLEHYYPKRMSRADFHLIYKTSVYNTHPSSEQELPFYFLEKLLMLDYGLRYLVFQDNGNTEHQVYPIASNQEKEVWDSYEDFIADSNIPTKLLTTETRPHIHPMDIQMAIFHCADDFARQYILTKLSICQFALPLVVPNPCTSHIEFSLWPFRQIRKSWQQESKTAKGKTSYKNQQMCHVSAPIVSFIRVGNGLSTSKSQIMNWLLIKRKHDVFFHRHCIGSSKDCLLIGGVIEICWFCPGGEDEDRFNNCVTFTNLHGDAKEHQQQLTFLQEVSSLIVVLMSASDENKENRKICHDLFQSPRPLICLLDDREKTMTSNSGQSKNWHQE
;
A
#
# COMPACT_ATOMS: atom_id res chain seq x y z
N MET A 1 -60.32 29.33 12.34
CA MET A 1 -59.29 28.85 11.39
C MET A 1 -58.24 29.95 11.19
N ASN A 2 -57.05 29.53 10.80
CA ASN A 2 -55.83 30.28 10.47
C ASN A 2 -56.05 31.48 9.50
N ALA A 3 -55.15 32.46 9.39
CA ALA A 3 -54.02 32.93 10.21
C ALA A 3 -53.52 34.30 9.67
N ALA A 4 -52.65 35.02 10.40
CA ALA A 4 -52.07 36.28 9.90
C ALA A 4 -50.70 36.63 10.54
N LYS A 5 -49.84 37.28 9.73
CA LYS A 5 -48.62 38.06 10.05
C LYS A 5 -47.36 37.36 10.61
N SER A 6 -46.23 37.56 9.90
CA SER A 6 -44.97 38.09 10.47
C SER A 6 -44.09 38.75 9.38
N THR A 7 -43.09 39.55 9.78
CA THR A 7 -42.26 40.48 8.96
C THR A 7 -40.90 40.75 9.66
N CYS A 8 -39.85 41.30 9.03
CA CYS A 8 -39.74 41.86 7.67
C CYS A 8 -38.65 41.18 6.79
N ASP A 9 -37.44 41.66 6.45
CA ASP A 9 -36.63 42.85 6.78
C ASP A 9 -35.69 43.22 5.58
N GLU A 10 -34.95 44.33 5.63
CA GLU A 10 -34.24 44.94 4.48
C GLU A 10 -32.78 44.48 4.24
N PRO A 11 -32.25 44.58 2.99
CA PRO A 11 -30.85 44.31 2.66
C PRO A 11 -29.96 45.57 2.64
N LEU A 12 -28.74 45.49 3.21
CA LEU A 12 -27.69 46.51 3.06
C LEU A 12 -26.29 45.86 2.80
N PRO A 13 -25.32 46.60 2.21
CA PRO A 13 -24.48 46.02 1.17
C PRO A 13 -22.99 45.86 1.55
N GLY A 14 -22.29 45.00 0.79
CA GLY A 14 -20.83 44.91 0.81
C GLY A 14 -20.31 43.56 0.33
N GLY A 15 -19.97 43.47 -0.96
CA GLY A 15 -19.39 42.27 -1.58
C GLY A 15 -19.42 42.37 -3.10
N GLU A 16 -18.27 42.21 -3.74
CA GLU A 16 -18.18 42.28 -5.20
C GLU A 16 -18.84 41.05 -5.85
N ARG A 17 -19.24 41.20 -7.13
CA ARG A 17 -20.19 40.28 -7.78
C ARG A 17 -19.63 38.86 -7.83
N ARG A 18 -20.30 37.93 -7.15
CA ARG A 18 -20.28 36.52 -7.58
C ARG A 18 -20.94 36.48 -8.97
N GLN A 19 -20.16 36.18 -10.02
CA GLN A 19 -20.75 35.88 -11.32
C GLN A 19 -21.64 34.65 -11.19
N ASP A 20 -22.86 34.75 -11.72
CA ASP A 20 -23.79 33.63 -11.70
C ASP A 20 -23.42 32.58 -12.74
N LEU A 21 -23.69 31.30 -12.47
CA LEU A 21 -23.41 30.22 -13.42
C LEU A 21 -24.12 30.43 -14.78
N GLN A 22 -25.29 31.10 -14.75
CA GLN A 22 -26.04 31.50 -15.94
C GLN A 22 -25.40 32.67 -16.70
N GLU A 23 -24.64 33.54 -16.04
CA GLU A 23 -23.95 34.68 -16.65
C GLU A 23 -22.72 34.17 -17.41
N MET A 24 -21.91 33.29 -16.77
CA MET A 24 -20.75 32.64 -17.40
C MET A 24 -21.14 31.81 -18.65
N LEU A 25 -22.26 31.08 -18.61
CA LEU A 25 -22.75 30.34 -19.78
C LEU A 25 -23.06 31.27 -20.96
N ARG A 26 -23.68 32.43 -20.70
CA ARG A 26 -23.95 33.46 -21.73
C ARG A 26 -22.67 34.09 -22.27
N GLU A 27 -21.66 34.33 -21.43
CA GLU A 27 -20.35 34.89 -21.87
C GLU A 27 -19.58 33.98 -22.83
N VAL A 28 -19.73 32.66 -22.72
CA VAL A 28 -19.14 31.70 -23.66
C VAL A 28 -20.05 31.39 -24.87
N GLY A 29 -21.28 31.90 -24.87
CA GLY A 29 -22.26 31.68 -25.95
C GLY A 29 -23.02 30.36 -25.86
N LEU A 30 -22.99 29.66 -24.72
CA LEU A 30 -23.80 28.47 -24.49
C LEU A 30 -25.21 28.89 -24.04
N ASP A 31 -26.23 28.23 -24.60
CA ASP A 31 -27.61 28.44 -24.16
C ASP A 31 -27.82 27.90 -22.73
N VAL A 32 -28.44 28.72 -21.88
CA VAL A 32 -28.61 28.43 -20.46
C VAL A 32 -29.67 27.36 -20.23
N GLU A 33 -30.77 27.37 -21.00
CA GLU A 33 -31.90 26.46 -20.77
C GLU A 33 -31.56 25.01 -21.15
N SER A 34 -30.69 24.82 -22.17
CA SER A 34 -30.25 23.49 -22.61
C SER A 34 -28.97 22.98 -21.92
N TRP A 35 -28.07 23.84 -21.42
CA TRP A 35 -26.82 23.41 -20.79
C TRP A 35 -26.83 23.41 -19.26
N LEU A 36 -27.59 24.28 -18.60
CA LEU A 36 -27.69 24.28 -17.13
C LEU A 36 -28.23 22.95 -16.57
N PRO A 37 -29.29 22.33 -17.14
CA PRO A 37 -29.77 21.03 -16.67
C PRO A 37 -28.74 19.91 -16.89
N LYS A 38 -28.07 19.87 -18.05
CA LYS A 38 -27.04 18.86 -18.37
C LYS A 38 -25.87 18.91 -17.37
N LEU A 39 -25.42 20.12 -17.01
CA LEU A 39 -24.35 20.33 -16.03
C LEU A 39 -24.77 19.87 -14.63
N GLN A 40 -26.02 20.09 -14.25
CA GLN A 40 -26.55 19.65 -12.96
C GLN A 40 -26.84 18.14 -12.90
N GLU A 41 -27.39 17.54 -13.97
CA GLU A 41 -27.78 16.13 -14.04
C GLU A 41 -26.58 15.18 -14.21
N HIS A 42 -25.66 15.49 -15.15
CA HIS A 42 -24.54 14.59 -15.44
C HIS A 42 -23.33 14.80 -14.53
N LEU A 43 -23.18 15.97 -13.90
CA LEU A 43 -21.99 16.35 -13.12
C LEU A 43 -22.29 17.03 -11.76
N GLY A 44 -23.55 17.24 -11.38
CA GLY A 44 -23.90 17.86 -10.09
C GLY A 44 -23.53 19.35 -9.96
N VAL A 45 -23.12 20.01 -11.05
CA VAL A 45 -22.65 21.40 -11.03
C VAL A 45 -23.82 22.35 -10.76
N THR A 46 -23.79 22.97 -9.59
CA THR A 46 -24.87 23.86 -9.09
C THR A 46 -24.42 25.32 -8.88
N CYS A 47 -23.13 25.61 -9.01
CA CYS A 47 -22.58 26.96 -8.90
C CYS A 47 -21.34 27.16 -9.78
N ALA A 48 -20.94 28.42 -9.98
CA ALA A 48 -19.75 28.80 -10.74
C ALA A 48 -18.45 28.17 -10.21
N GLN A 49 -18.29 28.07 -8.88
CA GLN A 49 -17.07 27.48 -8.29
C GLN A 49 -16.91 25.99 -8.63
N ALA A 50 -18.01 25.23 -8.75
CA ALA A 50 -17.93 23.80 -9.02
C ALA A 50 -17.28 23.47 -10.37
N LEU A 51 -17.34 24.38 -11.35
CA LEU A 51 -16.65 24.25 -12.65
C LEU A 51 -15.12 24.17 -12.51
N GLN A 52 -14.54 24.73 -11.44
CA GLN A 52 -13.08 24.70 -11.22
C GLN A 52 -12.57 23.28 -10.93
N HIS A 53 -13.43 22.41 -10.39
CA HIS A 53 -13.08 21.06 -9.94
C HIS A 53 -13.31 19.95 -10.97
N LEU A 54 -13.89 20.27 -12.14
CA LEU A 54 -14.20 19.28 -13.17
C LEU A 54 -12.93 18.71 -13.83
N GLU A 55 -12.87 17.38 -13.96
CA GLU A 55 -11.78 16.68 -14.62
C GLU A 55 -11.94 16.60 -16.15
N GLU A 56 -10.83 16.32 -16.86
CA GLU A 56 -10.87 16.17 -18.33
C GLU A 56 -11.73 14.96 -18.76
N ASN A 57 -11.78 13.90 -17.96
CA ASN A 57 -12.68 12.76 -18.15
C ASN A 57 -14.17 13.15 -18.08
N GLU A 58 -14.50 14.20 -17.33
CA GLU A 58 -15.86 14.71 -17.17
C GLU A 58 -16.22 15.68 -18.29
N LEU A 59 -15.25 16.49 -18.73
CA LEU A 59 -15.38 17.26 -19.97
C LEU A 59 -15.66 16.37 -21.18
N GLN A 60 -15.05 15.17 -21.28
CA GLN A 60 -15.39 14.22 -22.35
C GLN A 60 -16.85 13.75 -22.30
N LYS A 61 -17.45 13.59 -21.10
CA LYS A 61 -18.90 13.31 -20.97
C LYS A 61 -19.76 14.49 -21.44
N LEU A 62 -19.34 15.74 -21.23
CA LEU A 62 -20.07 16.90 -21.78
C LEU A 62 -19.92 16.99 -23.30
N LYS A 63 -18.73 16.68 -23.85
CA LYS A 63 -18.44 16.69 -25.29
C LYS A 63 -19.35 15.74 -26.08
N SER A 64 -19.78 14.61 -25.51
CA SER A 64 -20.75 13.70 -26.16
C SER A 64 -22.21 14.22 -26.17
N HIS A 65 -22.51 15.30 -25.44
CA HIS A 65 -23.84 15.93 -25.36
C HIS A 65 -23.92 17.28 -26.09
N ALA A 66 -22.85 17.66 -26.79
CA ALA A 66 -22.81 18.80 -27.70
C ALA A 66 -23.36 18.39 -29.08
N GLN A 67 -24.23 19.23 -29.65
CA GLN A 67 -24.80 19.04 -30.98
C GLN A 67 -23.91 19.68 -32.05
N HIS A 68 -23.07 20.65 -31.67
CA HIS A 68 -22.20 21.39 -32.59
C HIS A 68 -20.75 21.50 -32.09
N SER A 69 -19.81 21.47 -33.02
CA SER A 69 -18.36 21.56 -32.74
C SER A 69 -17.90 22.90 -32.16
N TRP A 70 -18.75 23.94 -32.20
CA TRP A 70 -18.50 25.21 -31.54
C TRP A 70 -18.87 25.18 -30.05
N GLU A 71 -19.89 24.42 -29.64
CA GLU A 71 -20.26 24.25 -28.23
C GLU A 71 -19.14 23.58 -27.43
N ILE A 72 -18.47 22.60 -28.06
CA ILE A 72 -17.28 21.93 -27.51
C ILE A 72 -16.19 22.96 -27.13
N ARG A 73 -15.93 23.92 -28.03
CA ARG A 73 -14.95 25.00 -27.81
C ARG A 73 -15.43 26.03 -26.77
N ALA A 74 -16.74 26.26 -26.68
CA ALA A 74 -17.33 27.13 -25.67
C ALA A 74 -17.24 26.52 -24.25
N LEU A 75 -17.43 25.21 -24.12
CA LEU A 75 -17.21 24.46 -22.86
C LEU A 75 -15.74 24.48 -22.43
N GLU A 76 -14.81 24.31 -23.38
CA GLU A 76 -13.37 24.42 -23.11
C GLU A 76 -13.02 25.84 -22.62
N LYS A 77 -13.53 26.88 -23.29
CA LYS A 77 -13.37 28.28 -22.88
C LYS A 77 -13.92 28.56 -21.47
N LEU A 78 -15.10 28.01 -21.13
CA LEU A 78 -15.75 28.15 -19.84
C LEU A 78 -14.86 27.65 -18.68
N LEU A 79 -14.25 26.47 -18.86
CA LEU A 79 -13.34 25.89 -17.87
C LEU A 79 -12.01 26.65 -17.75
N THR A 80 -11.47 27.15 -18.87
CA THR A 80 -10.27 27.99 -18.85
C THR A 80 -10.51 29.29 -18.08
N GLN A 81 -11.63 29.96 -18.36
CA GLN A 81 -12.01 31.21 -17.70
C GLN A 81 -12.31 31.00 -16.20
N ALA A 82 -12.99 29.91 -15.83
CA ALA A 82 -13.23 29.56 -14.42
C ALA A 82 -11.94 29.36 -13.61
N ARG A 83 -10.88 28.83 -14.24
CA ARG A 83 -9.59 28.56 -13.57
C ARG A 83 -8.69 29.80 -13.45
N SER A 84 -8.73 30.74 -14.41
CA SER A 84 -7.83 31.90 -14.43
C SER A 84 -8.02 32.89 -13.29
N HIS A 85 -9.22 33.01 -12.72
CA HIS A 85 -9.49 33.92 -11.59
C HIS A 85 -8.81 33.51 -10.27
N SER A 86 -8.37 32.25 -10.13
CA SER A 86 -7.95 31.70 -8.84
C SER A 86 -6.66 32.29 -8.25
N LEU A 87 -5.77 32.91 -9.04
CA LEU A 87 -4.39 33.13 -8.60
C LEU A 87 -4.16 34.44 -7.82
N SER A 88 -4.77 35.56 -8.24
CA SER A 88 -4.71 36.81 -7.47
C SER A 88 -5.42 36.64 -6.13
N GLU A 89 -6.60 36.01 -6.14
CA GLU A 89 -7.32 35.62 -4.93
C GLU A 89 -6.47 34.71 -4.02
N LEU A 90 -5.68 33.78 -4.57
CA LEU A 90 -4.77 32.94 -3.78
C LEU A 90 -3.64 33.73 -3.11
N GLN A 91 -2.97 34.64 -3.82
CA GLN A 91 -1.90 35.45 -3.22
C GLN A 91 -2.43 36.43 -2.17
N GLU A 92 -3.55 37.10 -2.44
CA GLU A 92 -4.18 38.01 -1.49
C GLU A 92 -4.79 37.26 -0.29
N SER A 93 -5.48 36.13 -0.49
CA SER A 93 -6.01 35.33 0.60
C SER A 93 -4.92 34.69 1.47
N GLN A 94 -3.77 34.29 0.91
CA GLN A 94 -2.62 33.87 1.71
C GLN A 94 -2.07 35.03 2.56
N LYS A 95 -1.94 36.24 2.01
CA LYS A 95 -1.48 37.44 2.74
C LYS A 95 -2.47 37.86 3.83
N VAL A 96 -3.77 37.80 3.56
CA VAL A 96 -4.84 38.04 4.54
C VAL A 96 -4.87 36.96 5.62
N MET A 97 -4.65 35.69 5.26
CA MET A 97 -4.58 34.57 6.21
C MET A 97 -3.33 34.67 7.10
N MET A 98 -2.18 35.08 6.55
CA MET A 98 -0.96 35.41 7.29
C MET A 98 -1.22 36.50 8.33
N ASN A 99 -1.75 37.66 7.92
CA ASN A 99 -2.09 38.74 8.84
C ASN A 99 -3.08 38.28 9.93
N LYS A 100 -4.06 37.44 9.56
CA LYS A 100 -5.03 36.86 10.50
C LYS A 100 -4.41 35.85 11.48
N LYS A 101 -3.39 35.09 11.08
CA LYS A 101 -2.60 34.20 11.97
C LYS A 101 -1.67 35.01 12.87
N GLN A 102 -0.98 36.02 12.35
CA GLN A 102 -0.11 36.90 13.12
C GLN A 102 -0.91 37.67 14.19
N ASN A 103 -2.04 38.28 13.82
CA ASN A 103 -2.91 38.97 14.78
C ASN A 103 -3.40 38.04 15.90
N LYS A 104 -3.67 36.75 15.60
CA LYS A 104 -3.97 35.73 16.62
C LYS A 104 -2.77 35.42 17.52
N ALA A 105 -1.57 35.27 16.96
CA ALA A 105 -0.35 35.05 17.74
C ALA A 105 -0.07 36.24 18.68
N GLU A 106 -0.22 37.47 18.20
CA GLU A 106 -0.07 38.69 19.01
C GLU A 106 -1.14 38.80 20.10
N GLN A 107 -2.40 38.46 19.82
CA GLN A 107 -3.48 38.40 20.82
C GLN A 107 -3.23 37.31 21.88
N ALA A 108 -2.84 36.10 21.48
CA ALA A 108 -2.50 35.01 22.41
C ALA A 108 -1.30 35.39 23.29
N LEU A 109 -0.27 36.04 22.73
CA LEU A 109 0.88 36.54 23.48
C LEU A 109 0.51 37.66 24.47
N GLN A 110 -0.39 38.58 24.11
CA GLN A 110 -0.91 39.60 25.03
C GLN A 110 -1.69 38.97 26.19
N GLN A 111 -2.48 37.94 25.93
CA GLN A 111 -3.21 37.20 26.97
C GLN A 111 -2.27 36.37 27.86
N LEU A 112 -1.22 35.75 27.31
CA LEU A 112 -0.16 35.11 28.12
C LEU A 112 0.55 36.11 29.04
N LYS A 113 0.74 37.36 28.60
CA LYS A 113 1.28 38.43 29.47
C LYS A 113 0.33 38.84 30.58
N SER A 114 -0.99 38.96 30.32
CA SER A 114 -1.94 39.30 31.39
C SER A 114 -1.98 38.19 32.44
N LEU A 115 -2.06 36.93 32.01
CA LEU A 115 -2.01 35.75 32.89
C LEU A 115 -0.71 35.70 33.72
N LEU A 116 0.46 36.00 33.13
CA LEU A 116 1.72 36.12 33.87
C LEU A 116 1.68 37.28 34.89
N SER A 117 1.05 38.41 34.55
CA SER A 117 0.91 39.56 35.47
C SER A 117 -0.13 39.34 36.59
N GLU A 118 -1.10 38.45 36.37
CA GLU A 118 -2.01 37.91 37.39
C GLU A 118 -1.30 36.93 38.35
N GLY A 119 -0.01 36.64 38.13
CA GLY A 119 0.81 35.75 38.96
C GLY A 119 0.65 34.26 38.65
N ARG A 120 -0.01 33.92 37.53
CA ARG A 120 -0.35 32.54 37.18
C ARG A 120 0.85 31.69 36.78
N GLN A 121 0.78 30.40 37.11
CA GLN A 121 1.84 29.44 36.83
C GLN A 121 1.68 28.78 35.45
N ARG A 122 2.79 28.32 34.87
CA ARG A 122 2.83 27.72 33.52
C ARG A 122 2.02 26.41 33.40
N GLN A 123 1.79 25.76 34.53
CA GLN A 123 0.99 24.54 34.67
C GLN A 123 -0.53 24.81 34.63
N GLU A 124 -0.99 26.05 34.81
CA GLU A 124 -2.43 26.37 34.80
C GLU A 124 -3.05 26.21 33.41
N GLU A 125 -4.26 25.66 33.36
CA GLU A 125 -4.93 25.34 32.09
C GLU A 125 -5.17 26.58 31.21
N ALA A 126 -5.49 27.72 31.81
CA ALA A 126 -5.62 28.99 31.10
C ALA A 126 -4.32 29.41 30.38
N VAL A 127 -3.15 29.09 30.96
CA VAL A 127 -1.85 29.35 30.35
C VAL A 127 -1.54 28.29 29.29
N ARG A 128 -1.75 27.00 29.58
CA ARG A 128 -1.49 25.90 28.64
C ARG A 128 -2.31 26.04 27.35
N MET A 129 -3.59 26.37 27.45
CA MET A 129 -4.46 26.61 26.30
C MET A 129 -4.00 27.83 25.46
N LYS A 130 -3.46 28.87 26.10
CA LYS A 130 -2.96 30.06 25.40
C LYS A 130 -1.58 29.85 24.79
N GLU A 131 -0.71 29.03 25.39
CA GLU A 131 0.49 28.52 24.72
C GLU A 131 0.14 27.62 23.54
N ALA A 132 -0.89 26.78 23.63
CA ALA A 132 -1.35 25.95 22.53
C ALA A 132 -1.91 26.79 21.36
N GLU A 133 -2.71 27.82 21.65
CA GLU A 133 -3.20 28.78 20.65
C GLU A 133 -2.06 29.54 19.97
N LEU A 134 -1.08 30.04 20.73
CA LEU A 134 0.12 30.70 20.21
C LEU A 134 0.95 29.74 19.32
N ARG A 135 1.20 28.52 19.80
CA ARG A 135 1.92 27.46 19.06
C ARG A 135 1.23 27.10 17.74
N GLN A 136 -0.11 27.03 17.75
CA GLN A 136 -0.89 26.76 16.54
C GLN A 136 -0.86 27.93 15.56
N ALA A 137 -0.96 29.18 16.05
CA ALA A 137 -0.89 30.38 15.21
C ALA A 137 0.50 30.56 14.53
N LEU A 138 1.57 30.13 15.19
CA LEU A 138 2.95 30.12 14.68
C LEU A 138 3.32 28.85 13.88
N GLU A 139 2.42 27.85 13.81
CA GLU A 139 2.62 26.56 13.13
C GLU A 139 3.86 25.78 13.62
N ILE A 140 4.11 25.80 14.94
CA ILE A 140 5.27 25.14 15.56
C ILE A 140 4.90 23.69 15.99
N PRO A 141 5.67 22.66 15.56
CA PRO A 141 5.44 21.27 15.96
C PRO A 141 5.47 21.09 17.49
N LYS A 142 4.68 20.15 18.03
CA LYS A 142 4.54 19.93 19.49
C LYS A 142 5.88 19.51 20.10
N GLU A 143 6.68 18.82 19.30
CA GLU A 143 7.98 18.23 19.58
C GLU A 143 9.04 19.29 19.86
N TYR A 144 8.92 20.49 19.26
CA TYR A 144 9.89 21.60 19.32
C TYR A 144 9.47 22.79 20.17
N TRP A 145 8.32 22.72 20.85
CA TRP A 145 7.91 23.76 21.80
C TRP A 145 8.87 23.81 23.02
N PRO A 146 9.01 24.96 23.73
CA PRO A 146 9.79 25.01 24.96
C PRO A 146 9.24 24.06 26.02
N PRO A 147 10.06 23.14 26.58
CA PRO A 147 9.58 22.15 27.54
C PRO A 147 9.13 22.83 28.84
N PRO A 148 8.21 22.24 29.64
CA PRO A 148 7.55 22.90 30.78
C PRO A 148 8.49 23.54 31.81
N GLN A 149 9.70 22.99 31.96
CA GLN A 149 10.76 23.44 32.86
C GLN A 149 11.28 24.85 32.54
N LYS A 150 11.10 25.36 31.30
CA LYS A 150 11.47 26.74 30.96
C LYS A 150 10.46 27.75 31.52
N PRO A 151 10.89 28.86 32.16
CA PRO A 151 9.98 29.86 32.72
C PRO A 151 9.06 30.48 31.67
N LEU A 152 7.78 30.68 32.02
CA LEU A 152 6.77 31.33 31.16
C LEU A 152 7.23 32.71 30.66
N ARG A 153 7.94 33.47 31.50
CA ARG A 153 8.55 34.76 31.12
C ARG A 153 9.55 34.60 29.95
N GLU A 154 10.45 33.63 30.01
CA GLU A 154 11.46 33.38 28.97
C GLU A 154 10.78 33.02 27.64
N VAL A 155 9.72 32.21 27.69
CA VAL A 155 8.90 31.84 26.52
C VAL A 155 8.21 33.08 25.93
N ILE A 156 7.56 33.90 26.75
CA ILE A 156 6.88 35.13 26.31
C ILE A 156 7.87 36.15 25.72
N GLU A 157 9.02 36.38 26.36
CA GLU A 157 10.04 37.33 25.88
C GLU A 157 10.66 36.88 24.55
N ASN A 158 10.93 35.59 24.36
CA ASN A 158 11.45 35.08 23.10
C ASN A 158 10.40 35.06 21.98
N MET A 159 9.16 34.66 22.26
CA MET A 159 8.07 34.72 21.28
C MET A 159 7.71 36.17 20.91
N GLN A 160 7.82 37.11 21.86
CA GLN A 160 7.74 38.55 21.56
C GLN A 160 8.88 39.01 20.65
N ARG A 161 10.13 38.57 20.90
CA ARG A 161 11.28 38.92 20.04
C ARG A 161 11.07 38.39 18.62
N GLN A 162 10.59 37.16 18.46
CA GLN A 162 10.27 36.57 17.16
C GLN A 162 9.16 37.36 16.42
N LEU A 163 8.03 37.65 17.08
CA LEU A 163 6.95 38.45 16.46
C LEU A 163 7.37 39.90 16.16
N GLY A 164 8.27 40.49 16.97
CA GLY A 164 8.84 41.81 16.69
C GLY A 164 9.76 41.84 15.47
N LEU A 165 10.56 40.78 15.26
CA LEU A 165 11.41 40.64 14.05
C LEU A 165 10.56 40.49 12.78
N VAL A 166 9.43 39.77 12.87
CA VAL A 166 8.46 39.62 11.75
C VAL A 166 7.89 40.97 11.28
N GLN A 167 7.73 41.95 12.17
CA GLN A 167 7.28 43.30 11.80
C GLN A 167 8.39 44.20 11.22
N GLY A 168 9.68 43.84 11.33
CA GLY A 168 10.80 44.75 11.09
C GLY A 168 11.49 44.67 9.71
N THR A 169 11.58 43.48 9.10
CA THR A 169 12.74 43.20 8.22
C THR A 169 12.46 43.22 6.71
N LEU A 170 11.20 43.17 6.24
CA LEU A 170 10.88 42.72 4.87
C LEU A 170 9.99 43.64 4.02
N SER A 171 9.67 44.85 4.48
CA SER A 171 8.62 45.71 3.90
C SER A 171 8.88 46.36 2.52
N HIS A 172 9.95 45.99 1.81
CA HIS A 172 10.42 46.70 0.59
C HIS A 172 10.77 45.84 -0.64
N ARG A 173 10.55 44.51 -0.63
CA ARG A 173 10.70 43.67 -1.83
C ARG A 173 9.43 43.72 -2.69
N GLN A 174 9.52 44.22 -3.92
CA GLN A 174 8.43 44.17 -4.90
C GLN A 174 8.30 42.75 -5.49
N ASN A 175 7.08 42.31 -5.78
CA ASN A 175 6.88 41.04 -6.48
C ASN A 175 7.29 41.13 -7.95
N LEU A 176 7.95 40.07 -8.45
CA LEU A 176 8.19 39.84 -9.87
C LEU A 176 6.87 39.52 -10.58
N SER A 177 6.84 39.80 -11.88
CA SER A 177 5.81 39.25 -12.75
C SER A 177 5.94 37.73 -12.88
N ASP A 178 4.84 37.02 -13.11
CA ASP A 178 4.85 35.56 -13.33
C ASP A 178 5.83 35.16 -14.44
N ARG A 179 5.93 35.97 -15.51
CA ARG A 179 6.89 35.80 -16.62
C ARG A 179 8.36 35.83 -16.16
N GLU A 180 8.69 36.56 -15.11
CA GLU A 180 10.06 36.68 -14.62
C GLU A 180 10.42 35.59 -13.61
N LEU A 181 9.44 35.04 -12.87
CA LEU A 181 9.67 34.03 -11.85
C LEU A 181 10.53 32.84 -12.32
N PRO A 182 10.28 32.17 -13.48
CA PRO A 182 11.12 31.07 -13.94
C PRO A 182 12.57 31.43 -14.30
N ARG A 183 12.90 32.72 -14.50
CA ARG A 183 14.29 33.18 -14.73
C ARG A 183 15.03 33.42 -13.42
N TRP A 184 14.35 33.95 -12.41
CA TRP A 184 14.96 34.27 -11.11
C TRP A 184 14.99 33.05 -10.17
N ALA A 185 13.94 32.25 -10.14
CA ALA A 185 13.82 31.08 -9.26
C ALA A 185 14.96 30.06 -9.51
N SER A 186 15.72 29.74 -8.46
CA SER A 186 16.93 28.90 -8.50
C SER A 186 17.95 29.30 -9.59
N GLY A 187 18.02 30.59 -9.98
CA GLY A 187 18.90 31.07 -11.03
C GLY A 187 18.55 30.54 -12.43
N GLY A 188 17.25 30.35 -12.70
CA GLY A 188 16.76 29.89 -13.99
C GLY A 188 16.75 28.37 -14.16
N LEU A 189 16.74 27.61 -13.06
CA LEU A 189 16.77 26.14 -13.08
C LEU A 189 15.58 25.53 -13.84
N ALA A 190 14.42 26.20 -13.82
CA ALA A 190 13.24 25.83 -14.61
C ALA A 190 13.51 25.79 -16.13
N LEU A 191 14.47 26.60 -16.62
CA LEU A 191 14.79 26.80 -18.03
C LEU A 191 16.05 26.05 -18.49
N GLN A 192 16.81 25.45 -17.57
CA GLN A 192 17.97 24.61 -17.88
C GLN A 192 17.51 23.22 -18.30
N GLY A 193 18.10 22.63 -19.34
CA GLY A 193 17.79 21.25 -19.70
C GLY A 193 18.39 20.24 -18.72
N ILE A 194 17.92 18.99 -18.82
CA ILE A 194 18.43 17.84 -18.07
C ILE A 194 19.14 16.92 -19.08
N PHE A 195 20.37 16.50 -18.77
CA PHE A 195 21.10 15.52 -19.59
C PHE A 195 20.85 14.12 -19.03
N LYS A 196 19.86 13.43 -19.60
CA LYS A 196 19.50 12.06 -19.22
C LYS A 196 20.52 11.06 -19.79
N VAL A 197 21.47 10.64 -18.97
CA VAL A 197 22.47 9.60 -19.27
C VAL A 197 22.66 8.70 -18.05
N ASN A 198 23.15 7.47 -18.24
CA ASN A 198 23.33 6.43 -17.21
C ASN A 198 24.38 6.75 -16.12
N HIS A 199 24.76 8.01 -15.91
CA HIS A 199 25.79 8.44 -14.95
C HIS A 199 25.28 9.56 -14.04
N GLN A 200 25.37 9.34 -12.72
CA GLN A 200 24.74 10.19 -11.68
C GLN A 200 25.08 11.69 -11.81
N TRP A 201 26.32 12.02 -12.17
CA TRP A 201 26.78 13.41 -12.31
C TRP A 201 26.11 14.18 -13.45
N GLY A 202 25.69 13.50 -14.53
CA GLY A 202 25.09 14.14 -15.70
C GLY A 202 23.76 14.86 -15.42
N LEU A 203 23.07 14.46 -14.36
CA LEU A 203 21.80 15.05 -13.90
C LEU A 203 21.99 16.24 -12.93
N ILE A 204 23.17 16.37 -12.32
CA ILE A 204 23.45 17.32 -11.23
C ILE A 204 24.24 18.56 -11.74
N GLU A 205 25.04 18.35 -12.79
CA GLU A 205 25.85 19.39 -13.44
C GLU A 205 25.01 20.60 -13.92
N LYS A 206 25.51 21.82 -13.68
CA LYS A 206 24.84 23.07 -14.05
C LYS A 206 25.04 23.35 -15.55
N ARG A 207 23.95 23.49 -16.30
CA ARG A 207 23.96 23.73 -17.76
C ARG A 207 23.48 25.14 -18.12
N GLU A 208 23.65 25.53 -19.38
CA GLU A 208 23.07 26.77 -19.91
C GLU A 208 21.53 26.65 -20.02
N GLN A 209 20.84 27.79 -20.18
CA GLN A 209 19.39 27.79 -20.38
C GLN A 209 19.06 27.17 -21.75
N LEU A 210 18.42 26.01 -21.73
CA LEU A 210 17.88 25.34 -22.93
C LEU A 210 16.65 26.08 -23.46
N LEU A 211 15.80 26.55 -22.54
CA LEU A 211 14.55 27.23 -22.84
C LEU A 211 14.67 28.75 -22.70
N SER A 212 13.91 29.46 -23.54
CA SER A 212 13.43 30.80 -23.24
C SER A 212 12.18 30.72 -22.34
N VAL A 213 11.75 31.84 -21.77
CA VAL A 213 10.48 31.89 -21.02
C VAL A 213 9.32 31.86 -22.02
N PRO A 214 8.37 30.91 -21.91
CA PRO A 214 7.14 30.93 -22.71
C PRO A 214 6.35 32.20 -22.49
N GLU A 215 5.69 32.70 -23.54
CA GLU A 215 5.00 33.98 -23.47
C GLU A 215 3.70 33.89 -22.66
N ASP A 216 2.97 32.78 -22.83
CA ASP A 216 1.79 32.44 -22.04
C ASP A 216 2.06 31.15 -21.22
N PHE A 217 2.06 31.27 -19.90
CA PHE A 217 1.87 30.14 -18.98
C PHE A 217 1.24 30.66 -17.69
N SER A 218 0.44 29.81 -17.02
CA SER A 218 -0.20 30.14 -15.74
C SER A 218 0.52 29.46 -14.59
N LEU A 219 0.79 30.20 -13.52
CA LEU A 219 1.01 29.59 -12.21
C LEU A 219 -0.27 28.90 -11.72
N SER A 220 -0.15 28.13 -10.65
CA SER A 220 -1.22 27.40 -9.97
C SER A 220 -0.86 27.24 -8.49
N GLY A 221 -1.84 26.82 -7.67
CA GLY A 221 -1.56 26.41 -6.28
C GLY A 221 -0.51 25.29 -6.19
N PRO A 222 0.11 25.09 -5.01
CA PRO A 222 1.07 24.01 -4.81
C PRO A 222 0.32 22.66 -4.79
N GLN A 223 0.71 21.71 -5.63
CA GLN A 223 0.09 20.37 -5.66
C GLN A 223 0.62 19.48 -4.54
N GLN A 224 1.87 19.69 -4.15
CA GLN A 224 2.48 19.06 -2.97
C GLN A 224 2.19 19.89 -1.72
N GLY A 225 2.01 19.22 -0.57
CA GLY A 225 1.91 19.88 0.73
C GLY A 225 3.28 20.15 1.37
N PRO A 226 3.36 21.05 2.38
CA PRO A 226 4.56 21.21 3.19
C PRO A 226 4.83 19.94 4.02
N ARG A 227 6.11 19.58 4.16
CA ARG A 227 6.55 18.35 4.87
C ARG A 227 7.91 18.55 5.52
N MET A 228 8.17 17.78 6.58
CA MET A 228 9.48 17.71 7.24
C MET A 228 9.99 16.27 7.22
N GLU A 229 11.23 16.06 6.81
CA GLU A 229 11.85 14.73 6.75
C GLU A 229 13.28 14.74 7.28
N THR A 230 13.69 13.60 7.84
CA THR A 230 15.09 13.28 8.16
C THR A 230 15.66 12.32 7.11
N LYS A 231 16.97 12.43 6.85
CA LYS A 231 17.81 11.51 6.07
C LYS A 231 19.16 11.36 6.77
N GLU A 232 19.77 10.20 6.66
CA GLU A 232 21.04 9.88 7.33
C GLU A 232 22.04 9.30 6.34
N PHE A 233 23.32 9.64 6.53
CA PHE A 233 24.41 9.31 5.62
C PHE A 233 25.66 8.89 6.38
N THR A 234 26.25 7.76 5.99
CA THR A 234 27.55 7.24 6.48
C THR A 234 28.74 7.70 5.61
N SER A 235 28.49 8.59 4.64
CA SER A 235 29.48 9.12 3.71
C SER A 235 29.14 10.56 3.31
N SER A 236 30.12 11.45 3.35
CA SER A 236 30.03 12.84 2.88
C SER A 236 29.73 12.94 1.38
N GLN A 237 30.19 11.97 0.60
CA GLN A 237 29.87 11.92 -0.84
C GLN A 237 28.38 11.62 -1.06
N ALA A 238 27.79 10.72 -0.27
CA ALA A 238 26.36 10.41 -0.35
C ALA A 238 25.48 11.58 0.13
N GLU A 239 25.89 12.24 1.20
CA GLU A 239 25.23 13.44 1.75
C GLU A 239 25.26 14.62 0.76
N SER A 240 26.41 14.84 0.11
CA SER A 240 26.59 15.87 -0.92
C SER A 240 25.79 15.54 -2.19
N ILE A 241 25.86 14.31 -2.71
CA ILE A 241 25.07 13.88 -3.88
C ILE A 241 23.56 14.01 -3.60
N PHE A 242 23.08 13.61 -2.42
CA PHE A 242 21.68 13.79 -2.04
C PHE A 242 21.28 15.27 -2.00
N THR A 243 22.07 16.12 -1.34
CA THR A 243 21.80 17.56 -1.21
C THR A 243 21.73 18.20 -2.60
N GLN A 244 22.73 17.96 -3.45
CA GLN A 244 22.76 18.51 -4.80
C GLN A 244 21.64 17.95 -5.69
N SER A 245 21.27 16.67 -5.56
CA SER A 245 20.13 16.09 -6.30
C SER A 245 18.80 16.76 -5.92
N MET A 246 18.58 17.01 -4.62
CA MET A 246 17.40 17.73 -4.14
C MET A 246 17.36 19.16 -4.66
N GLU A 247 18.49 19.88 -4.70
CA GLU A 247 18.56 21.26 -5.22
C GLU A 247 18.47 21.38 -6.76
N LYS A 248 18.84 20.33 -7.50
CA LYS A 248 18.90 20.34 -8.98
C LYS A 248 17.71 19.71 -9.69
N LEU A 249 17.13 18.68 -9.08
CA LEU A 249 16.06 17.85 -9.64
C LEU A 249 14.79 17.92 -8.78
N GLY A 250 14.95 17.99 -7.46
CA GLY A 250 13.84 18.04 -6.51
C GLY A 250 13.49 16.72 -5.85
N PHE A 251 12.50 16.78 -4.97
CA PHE A 251 12.07 15.66 -4.14
C PHE A 251 11.49 14.49 -4.96
N SER A 252 10.63 14.76 -5.95
CA SER A 252 9.97 13.71 -6.74
C SER A 252 10.97 12.86 -7.53
N ALA A 253 11.98 13.48 -8.12
CA ALA A 253 13.07 12.77 -8.80
C ALA A 253 13.96 11.99 -7.80
N THR A 254 14.31 12.62 -6.68
CA THR A 254 15.22 12.04 -5.67
C THR A 254 14.60 10.82 -4.96
N THR A 255 13.27 10.77 -4.81
CA THR A 255 12.58 9.61 -4.19
C THR A 255 12.42 8.42 -5.15
N LEU A 256 12.14 8.65 -6.44
CA LEU A 256 12.02 7.56 -7.42
C LEU A 256 13.33 6.83 -7.72
N ALA A 257 14.48 7.44 -7.44
CA ALA A 257 15.78 6.78 -7.43
C ALA A 257 15.93 5.71 -6.31
N LYS A 258 14.92 5.47 -5.46
CA LYS A 258 14.83 4.27 -4.60
C LYS A 258 13.99 3.13 -5.19
N GLY A 259 13.33 3.34 -6.33
CA GLY A 259 12.38 2.40 -6.94
C GLY A 259 12.80 1.85 -8.31
N GLY A 260 14.05 2.06 -8.73
CA GLY A 260 14.61 1.53 -10.00
C GLY A 260 14.06 2.15 -11.30
N GLY A 261 12.91 2.83 -11.27
CA GLY A 261 12.19 3.32 -12.46
C GLY A 261 12.89 4.38 -13.34
N TRP A 262 14.11 4.78 -12.99
CA TRP A 262 14.98 5.67 -13.81
C TRP A 262 16.37 5.07 -14.10
N GLY A 263 16.63 3.81 -13.72
CA GLY A 263 17.94 3.16 -13.93
C GLY A 263 18.99 3.47 -12.85
N PHE A 264 18.58 4.02 -11.70
CA PHE A 264 19.48 4.39 -10.61
C PHE A 264 18.98 3.90 -9.25
N SER A 265 19.94 3.59 -8.37
CA SER A 265 19.74 3.38 -6.94
C SER A 265 20.45 4.49 -6.14
N LEU A 266 19.67 5.38 -5.51
CA LEU A 266 20.13 6.26 -4.43
C LEU A 266 19.77 5.62 -3.08
N GLU A 267 20.46 4.52 -2.76
CA GLU A 267 20.34 3.81 -1.49
C GLU A 267 21.00 4.56 -0.33
N ALA A 268 20.38 5.67 0.06
CA ALA A 268 20.60 6.24 1.38
C ALA A 268 20.06 5.25 2.44
N GLY A 269 20.93 4.36 2.97
CA GLY A 269 20.74 3.73 4.28
C GLY A 269 20.76 2.21 4.44
N THR A 270 21.33 1.40 3.53
CA THR A 270 21.53 -0.06 3.78
C THR A 270 22.79 -0.62 3.10
N ASP A 271 23.89 -0.75 3.86
CA ASP A 271 25.12 -1.41 3.39
C ASP A 271 24.98 -2.95 3.38
N TYR A 272 24.73 -3.51 2.19
CA TYR A 272 25.03 -4.92 1.87
C TYR A 272 25.51 -5.10 0.41
N SER A 273 26.16 -4.07 -0.16
CA SER A 273 26.71 -4.14 -1.52
C SER A 273 27.97 -5.00 -1.57
N LYS A 274 27.92 -6.13 -2.29
CA LYS A 274 29.12 -6.83 -2.76
C LYS A 274 29.88 -5.97 -3.78
N HIS A 275 31.19 -6.18 -3.87
CA HIS A 275 32.12 -5.45 -4.73
C HIS A 275 31.59 -5.07 -6.12
N SER A 276 31.67 -3.78 -6.43
CA SER A 276 32.03 -3.31 -7.76
C SER A 276 32.96 -2.11 -7.60
N GLU A 277 34.27 -2.33 -7.78
CA GLU A 277 35.23 -1.23 -7.87
C GLU A 277 35.07 -0.55 -9.23
N CYS A 278 34.87 0.77 -9.24
CA CYS A 278 35.16 1.59 -10.41
C CYS A 278 36.33 2.53 -10.06
N LYS A 279 37.25 2.73 -11.00
CA LYS A 279 38.53 3.39 -10.75
C LYS A 279 38.47 4.90 -11.01
N GLU A 280 39.40 5.59 -10.37
CA GLU A 280 39.78 7.00 -10.55
C GLU A 280 38.72 8.02 -10.06
N THR A 281 39.12 9.14 -9.45
CA THR A 281 40.46 9.75 -9.35
C THR A 281 41.00 9.80 -7.91
N GLN A 282 42.33 9.95 -7.78
CA GLN A 282 43.01 10.01 -6.47
C GLN A 282 43.05 11.42 -5.90
N GLN A 283 42.22 11.73 -4.90
CA GLN A 283 42.54 12.72 -3.86
C GLN A 283 41.74 12.45 -2.57
N SER A 284 42.29 12.86 -1.43
CA SER A 284 41.76 12.62 -0.07
C SER A 284 41.26 11.19 0.21
N ARG A 285 42.20 10.25 0.43
CA ARG A 285 41.95 9.20 1.42
C ARG A 285 41.90 9.87 2.80
N SER A 286 40.80 9.69 3.52
CA SER A 286 40.74 9.91 4.97
C SER A 286 40.10 8.68 5.61
N GLU A 287 40.86 7.97 6.43
CA GLU A 287 40.37 6.82 7.21
C GLU A 287 39.62 7.33 8.45
N HIS A 288 38.61 8.16 8.19
CA HIS A 288 37.78 8.81 9.20
C HIS A 288 36.34 8.42 8.90
N SER A 289 35.68 7.86 9.90
CA SER A 289 34.23 7.63 9.86
C SER A 289 33.51 8.97 9.69
N TYR A 290 32.36 8.91 9.03
CA TYR A 290 31.49 10.05 8.80
C TYR A 290 30.07 9.64 9.15
N PHE A 291 29.36 10.50 9.86
CA PHE A 291 27.92 10.41 10.03
C PHE A 291 27.31 11.80 9.84
N CYS A 292 26.29 11.90 8.99
CA CYS A 292 25.43 13.07 8.95
C CYS A 292 23.96 12.68 9.12
N SER A 293 23.27 13.35 10.04
CA SER A 293 21.81 13.42 10.06
C SER A 293 21.37 14.77 9.51
N THR A 294 20.63 14.75 8.41
CA THR A 294 20.08 15.93 7.74
C THR A 294 18.56 15.93 7.91
N LYS A 295 18.01 17.00 8.49
CA LYS A 295 16.57 17.21 8.64
C LYS A 295 16.19 18.47 7.86
N PHE A 296 15.09 18.43 7.11
CA PHE A 296 14.69 19.55 6.27
C PHE A 296 13.19 19.80 6.29
N ASN A 297 12.81 21.08 6.20
CA ASN A 297 11.44 21.56 6.09
C ASN A 297 11.20 22.06 4.66
N TYR A 298 10.40 21.32 3.90
CA TYR A 298 10.05 21.57 2.50
C TYR A 298 8.71 22.33 2.45
N VAL A 299 8.72 23.54 1.86
CA VAL A 299 7.56 24.46 1.84
C VAL A 299 7.24 24.87 0.39
N PRO A 300 6.28 24.18 -0.27
CA PRO A 300 5.78 24.54 -1.59
C PRO A 300 4.70 25.63 -1.49
N LEU A 301 4.75 26.61 -2.40
CA LEU A 301 3.88 27.79 -2.42
C LEU A 301 3.10 27.97 -3.72
N ALA A 302 3.67 27.54 -4.85
CA ALA A 302 3.01 27.53 -6.16
C ALA A 302 3.52 26.34 -6.99
N SER A 303 2.79 26.00 -8.06
CA SER A 303 3.27 25.10 -9.10
C SER A 303 2.93 25.62 -10.50
N PHE A 304 3.60 25.12 -11.53
CA PHE A 304 3.25 25.40 -12.93
C PHE A 304 3.71 24.28 -13.88
N TYR A 305 3.21 24.33 -15.11
CA TYR A 305 3.60 23.46 -16.21
C TYR A 305 3.99 24.31 -17.42
N PHE A 306 4.76 23.71 -18.33
CA PHE A 306 4.87 24.16 -19.71
C PHE A 306 4.23 23.10 -20.62
N SER A 307 3.27 23.47 -21.47
CA SER A 307 2.82 22.58 -22.53
C SER A 307 3.93 22.39 -23.58
N ILE A 308 3.91 21.29 -24.32
CA ILE A 308 4.89 21.04 -25.39
C ILE A 308 4.83 22.13 -26.49
N SER A 309 3.67 22.76 -26.69
CA SER A 309 3.46 23.90 -27.58
C SER A 309 3.84 25.27 -26.98
N GLN A 310 4.20 25.34 -25.71
CA GLN A 310 4.75 26.52 -25.03
C GLN A 310 6.28 26.52 -24.98
N LEU A 311 6.92 25.35 -25.03
CA LEU A 311 8.37 25.20 -24.97
C LEU A 311 9.07 25.84 -26.19
N GLN A 312 9.86 26.89 -25.95
CA GLN A 312 10.63 27.59 -26.97
C GLN A 312 12.11 27.67 -26.57
N PHE A 313 13.03 27.28 -27.45
CA PHE A 313 14.48 27.28 -27.16
C PHE A 313 15.02 28.68 -26.81
N SER A 314 16.08 28.72 -25.99
CA SER A 314 16.83 29.95 -25.73
C SER A 314 17.55 30.41 -27.00
N LYS A 315 17.94 31.69 -27.08
CA LYS A 315 18.66 32.22 -28.25
C LYS A 315 19.97 31.46 -28.51
N ALA A 316 20.70 31.07 -27.46
CA ALA A 316 21.94 30.31 -27.57
C ALA A 316 21.68 28.86 -28.04
N ALA A 317 20.71 28.17 -27.43
CA ALA A 317 20.35 26.80 -27.83
C ALA A 317 19.83 26.76 -29.28
N LEU A 318 18.95 27.69 -29.65
CA LEU A 318 18.42 27.80 -31.01
C LEU A 318 19.52 28.14 -32.03
N GLN A 319 20.49 28.99 -31.67
CA GLN A 319 21.64 29.29 -32.52
C GLN A 319 22.49 28.05 -32.77
N GLU A 320 22.87 27.29 -31.73
CA GLU A 320 23.66 26.05 -31.91
C GLU A 320 22.88 24.97 -32.67
N LEU A 321 21.56 24.83 -32.45
CA LEU A 321 20.71 23.91 -33.23
C LEU A 321 20.65 24.30 -34.72
N LYS A 322 20.49 25.59 -35.06
CA LYS A 322 20.56 26.04 -36.47
C LYS A 322 21.96 25.81 -37.06
N CYS A 323 22.99 25.94 -36.23
CA CYS A 323 24.37 25.62 -36.58
C CYS A 323 24.66 24.11 -36.75
N ILE A 324 23.80 23.22 -36.25
CA ILE A 324 23.81 21.78 -36.55
C ILE A 324 23.00 21.52 -37.84
N ASP A 325 21.85 22.18 -38.02
CA ASP A 325 21.01 22.12 -39.24
C ASP A 325 21.75 22.63 -40.49
N ASP A 326 22.58 23.67 -40.38
CA ASP A 326 23.50 24.11 -41.45
C ASP A 326 24.57 23.07 -41.81
N LEU A 327 24.93 22.17 -40.89
CA LEU A 327 25.81 21.02 -41.16
C LEU A 327 25.04 19.79 -41.69
N LEU A 328 23.70 19.88 -41.82
CA LEU A 328 22.89 18.88 -42.53
C LEU A 328 22.79 19.14 -44.04
N ASP A 329 23.33 20.25 -44.53
CA ASP A 329 23.35 20.62 -45.95
C ASP A 329 24.30 19.69 -46.76
N PRO A 330 23.88 19.13 -47.91
CA PRO A 330 24.71 18.22 -48.73
C PRO A 330 26.06 18.77 -49.23
N SER A 331 26.31 20.08 -49.15
CA SER A 331 27.58 20.68 -49.59
C SER A 331 28.74 20.55 -48.59
N ALA A 332 28.50 20.07 -47.36
CA ALA A 332 29.56 19.88 -46.37
C ALA A 332 30.39 18.60 -46.63
N GLY A 333 31.72 18.71 -46.51
CA GLY A 333 32.71 17.70 -46.94
C GLY A 333 32.82 16.42 -46.08
N PRO A 334 33.81 15.54 -46.36
CA PRO A 334 33.81 14.15 -45.88
C PRO A 334 33.83 13.95 -44.35
N ASP A 335 34.37 14.88 -43.56
CA ASP A 335 34.34 14.84 -42.08
C ASP A 335 32.99 15.28 -41.46
N ARG A 336 31.92 15.35 -42.26
CA ARG A 336 30.60 15.83 -41.84
C ARG A 336 30.00 15.03 -40.67
N PHE A 337 30.04 13.70 -40.69
CA PHE A 337 29.39 12.87 -39.67
C PHE A 337 30.08 12.94 -38.30
N SER A 338 31.41 12.92 -38.27
CA SER A 338 32.20 13.09 -37.03
C SER A 338 32.03 14.50 -36.44
N SER A 339 31.96 15.52 -37.30
CA SER A 339 31.74 16.92 -36.91
C SER A 339 30.32 17.17 -36.38
N LEU A 340 29.30 16.67 -37.08
CA LEU A 340 27.89 16.69 -36.63
C LEU A 340 27.75 16.02 -35.26
N ARG A 341 28.26 14.80 -35.13
CA ARG A 341 28.18 14.02 -33.90
C ARG A 341 28.82 14.76 -32.73
N ARG A 342 30.07 15.22 -32.85
CA ARG A 342 30.74 15.98 -31.79
C ARG A 342 29.92 17.22 -31.40
N ARG A 343 29.36 17.94 -32.38
CA ARG A 343 28.55 19.14 -32.10
C ARG A 343 27.23 18.83 -31.40
N SER A 344 26.59 17.70 -31.70
CA SER A 344 25.44 17.19 -30.94
C SER A 344 25.82 16.80 -29.51
N GLU A 345 26.96 16.13 -29.33
CA GLU A 345 27.51 15.76 -28.01
C GLU A 345 27.80 17.03 -27.17
N ASP A 346 28.51 18.01 -27.76
CA ASP A 346 28.76 19.32 -27.16
C ASP A 346 27.45 20.04 -26.77
N PHE A 347 26.43 20.00 -27.64
CA PHE A 347 25.11 20.57 -27.35
C PHE A 347 24.45 19.91 -26.12
N PHE A 348 24.50 18.58 -26.02
CA PHE A 348 23.93 17.84 -24.89
C PHE A 348 24.66 18.13 -23.58
N HIS A 349 25.99 18.24 -23.60
CA HIS A 349 26.76 18.69 -22.43
C HIS A 349 26.43 20.15 -22.07
N ARG A 350 26.21 21.03 -23.05
CA ARG A 350 26.04 22.47 -22.80
C ARG A 350 24.62 22.88 -22.40
N PHE A 351 23.58 22.24 -22.94
CA PHE A 351 22.17 22.57 -22.69
C PHE A 351 21.32 21.42 -22.15
N GLY A 352 21.73 20.16 -22.32
CA GLY A 352 20.97 18.96 -21.95
C GLY A 352 20.19 18.31 -23.10
N THR A 353 19.61 17.12 -22.85
CA THR A 353 18.86 16.34 -23.86
C THR A 353 17.34 16.47 -23.73
N HIS A 354 16.84 16.89 -22.57
CA HIS A 354 15.42 17.06 -22.30
C HIS A 354 15.13 18.40 -21.63
N ALA A 355 14.02 19.03 -22.02
CA ALA A 355 13.35 20.06 -21.24
C ALA A 355 12.50 19.43 -20.13
N ASN A 356 12.07 20.25 -19.18
CA ASN A 356 11.14 19.85 -18.13
C ASN A 356 9.73 20.41 -18.41
N GLN A 357 8.71 19.57 -18.25
CA GLN A 357 7.32 19.89 -18.53
C GLN A 357 6.53 20.22 -17.25
N GLY A 358 6.88 19.58 -16.14
CA GLY A 358 6.36 19.85 -14.80
C GLY A 358 5.87 18.60 -14.03
N PRO A 359 5.07 18.79 -12.96
CA PRO A 359 4.76 20.08 -12.33
C PRO A 359 5.99 20.68 -11.63
N LEU A 360 6.45 21.84 -12.09
CA LEU A 360 7.52 22.59 -11.44
C LEU A 360 6.95 23.26 -10.20
N HIS A 361 7.55 23.03 -9.05
CA HIS A 361 7.12 23.60 -7.77
C HIS A 361 8.04 24.76 -7.35
N LEU A 362 7.43 25.87 -6.97
CA LEU A 362 8.08 27.04 -6.40
C LEU A 362 7.83 27.11 -4.89
N GLY A 363 8.84 27.52 -4.13
CA GLY A 363 8.77 27.68 -2.69
C GLY A 363 10.17 27.77 -2.08
N GLY A 364 10.41 27.03 -0.99
CA GLY A 364 11.72 26.97 -0.34
C GLY A 364 11.93 25.70 0.49
N ILE A 365 13.19 25.41 0.81
CA ILE A 365 13.61 24.33 1.71
C ILE A 365 14.56 24.90 2.78
N TYR A 366 14.25 24.67 4.05
CA TYR A 366 15.15 24.99 5.17
C TYR A 366 15.83 23.71 5.66
N TRP A 367 17.15 23.74 5.85
CA TRP A 367 17.97 22.58 6.18
C TRP A 367 18.65 22.74 7.54
N TRP A 368 18.64 21.66 8.32
CA TRP A 368 19.49 21.47 9.50
C TRP A 368 20.33 20.21 9.30
N LYS A 369 21.62 20.27 9.63
CA LYS A 369 22.56 19.14 9.49
C LYS A 369 23.39 18.98 10.75
N ALA A 370 23.37 17.80 11.35
CA ALA A 370 24.37 17.36 12.33
C ALA A 370 25.40 16.52 11.57
N VAL A 371 26.69 16.88 11.66
CA VAL A 371 27.81 16.21 11.00
C VAL A 371 28.85 15.81 12.05
N SER A 372 29.20 14.54 12.09
CA SER A 372 30.15 13.96 13.05
C SER A 372 31.21 13.18 12.28
N GLU A 373 32.48 13.40 12.60
CA GLU A 373 33.62 12.87 11.85
C GLU A 373 34.71 12.34 12.79
N GLY A 374 35.40 11.26 12.41
CA GLY A 374 36.61 10.77 13.09
C GLY A 374 36.40 9.89 14.34
N PHE A 375 35.21 9.32 14.51
CA PHE A 375 34.87 8.34 15.55
C PHE A 375 35.25 6.89 15.15
N GLN A 376 35.18 5.91 16.05
CA GLN A 376 35.40 4.49 15.70
C GLN A 376 34.11 3.84 15.16
N ARG A 377 34.19 2.82 14.30
CA ARG A 377 33.00 2.24 13.64
C ARG A 377 32.00 1.64 14.63
N GLU A 378 32.54 1.09 15.71
CA GLU A 378 31.87 0.50 16.85
C GLU A 378 30.98 1.51 17.59
N GLN A 379 31.31 2.80 17.48
CA GLN A 379 30.62 3.93 18.13
C GLN A 379 29.50 4.51 17.25
N LEU A 380 29.29 4.00 16.02
CA LEU A 380 28.32 4.56 15.07
C LEU A 380 26.88 4.65 15.62
N ALA A 381 26.48 3.72 16.50
CA ALA A 381 25.16 3.76 17.15
C ALA A 381 25.03 4.93 18.14
N GLU A 382 26.03 5.10 19.02
CA GLU A 382 26.09 6.21 19.99
C GLU A 382 26.22 7.56 19.28
N VAL A 383 27.05 7.64 18.23
CA VAL A 383 27.23 8.87 17.44
C VAL A 383 25.98 9.24 16.66
N ARG A 384 25.19 8.26 16.19
CA ARG A 384 23.88 8.49 15.58
C ARG A 384 22.90 9.10 16.60
N GLU A 385 22.83 8.53 17.81
CA GLU A 385 21.98 9.00 18.90
C GLU A 385 22.37 10.42 19.36
N GLN A 386 23.64 10.65 19.71
CA GLN A 386 24.17 11.97 20.07
C GLN A 386 23.94 13.01 18.98
N SER A 387 24.14 12.66 17.71
CA SER A 387 23.90 13.57 16.58
C SER A 387 22.41 13.88 16.40
N ALA A 388 21.51 12.94 16.68
CA ALA A 388 20.07 13.15 16.62
C ALA A 388 19.56 14.04 17.78
N GLU A 389 20.00 13.79 19.02
CA GLU A 389 19.68 14.63 20.17
C GLU A 389 20.17 16.07 20.00
N ALA A 390 21.41 16.23 19.52
CA ALA A 390 21.99 17.53 19.21
C ALA A 390 21.21 18.27 18.11
N LEU A 391 20.78 17.56 17.06
CA LEU A 391 20.00 18.11 15.96
C LEU A 391 18.60 18.56 16.40
N ASP A 392 17.84 17.72 17.11
CA ASP A 392 16.50 18.09 17.59
C ASP A 392 16.55 19.16 18.68
N SER A 393 17.61 19.22 19.48
CA SER A 393 17.87 20.34 20.41
C SER A 393 18.17 21.65 19.69
N TYR A 394 18.93 21.61 18.59
CA TYR A 394 19.21 22.77 17.74
C TYR A 394 17.95 23.25 17.00
N ILE A 395 17.12 22.34 16.51
CA ILE A 395 15.83 22.67 15.86
C ILE A 395 14.86 23.29 16.88
N ARG A 396 14.77 22.73 18.10
CA ARG A 396 14.05 23.35 19.23
C ARG A 396 14.54 24.78 19.50
N GLY A 397 15.85 25.00 19.50
CA GLY A 397 16.45 26.33 19.59
C GLY A 397 15.99 27.27 18.47
N SER A 398 16.03 26.78 17.22
CA SER A 398 15.67 27.50 15.99
C SER A 398 14.20 27.98 15.99
N TYR A 399 13.27 27.17 16.50
CA TYR A 399 11.85 27.52 16.61
C TYR A 399 11.54 28.50 17.74
N CYS A 400 12.39 28.58 18.77
CA CYS A 400 12.09 29.26 20.02
C CYS A 400 12.84 30.58 20.23
N GLY A 401 13.49 31.12 19.19
CA GLY A 401 14.13 32.45 19.23
C GLY A 401 15.33 32.56 20.19
N PHE A 402 15.92 31.43 20.59
CA PHE A 402 17.16 31.43 21.39
C PHE A 402 18.34 31.87 20.52
N PRO A 403 19.28 32.68 21.05
CA PRO A 403 20.43 33.15 20.28
C PRO A 403 21.44 32.02 20.05
N VAL A 404 21.26 31.29 18.94
CA VAL A 404 22.22 30.30 18.45
C VAL A 404 23.33 31.04 17.70
N ASN A 405 24.41 31.36 18.40
CA ASN A 405 25.56 32.09 17.85
C ASN A 405 26.33 31.25 16.80
N VAL A 406 25.86 31.24 15.56
CA VAL A 406 26.61 30.69 14.41
C VAL A 406 26.57 31.70 13.26
N ALA A 407 27.65 32.48 13.12
CA ALA A 407 27.99 33.07 11.83
C ALA A 407 28.45 31.96 10.88
N ALA A 408 28.15 32.10 9.59
CA ALA A 408 28.43 31.06 8.59
C ALA A 408 29.92 30.62 8.61
N GLY A 409 30.15 29.32 8.84
CA GLY A 409 31.46 28.70 8.78
C GLY A 409 32.28 28.62 10.08
N MET A 410 31.76 29.06 11.24
CA MET A 410 32.52 28.96 12.49
C MET A 410 32.35 27.61 13.21
N ASN A 411 33.46 26.89 13.35
CA ASN A 411 33.55 25.59 14.00
C ASN A 411 33.34 25.72 15.53
N ILE A 412 32.27 25.17 16.10
CA ILE A 412 32.05 25.17 17.56
C ILE A 412 33.01 24.17 18.22
N SER A 413 34.16 24.65 18.70
CA SER A 413 34.84 24.05 19.86
C SER A 413 34.39 24.77 21.13
N GLY A 414 34.34 24.04 22.25
CA GLY A 414 33.66 24.49 23.47
C GLY A 414 34.20 25.81 24.05
N SER A 415 33.28 26.72 24.40
CA SER A 415 33.54 27.89 25.24
C SER A 415 32.34 28.12 26.16
N HIS A 416 32.59 28.37 27.44
CA HIS A 416 31.55 28.36 28.46
C HIS A 416 30.73 29.66 28.48
N SER A 417 29.43 29.57 28.18
CA SER A 417 28.43 30.52 28.67
C SER A 417 27.46 29.80 29.61
N LYS A 418 27.42 30.21 30.88
CA LYS A 418 26.65 29.51 31.93
C LYS A 418 25.16 29.87 31.85
N THR A 419 24.36 29.03 31.21
CA THR A 419 22.95 28.81 31.61
C THR A 419 22.68 27.31 31.55
N ALA A 420 22.92 26.62 32.67
CA ALA A 420 22.86 25.16 32.72
C ALA A 420 21.45 24.66 33.07
N SER A 421 20.97 23.70 32.28
CA SER A 421 20.13 22.61 32.77
C SER A 421 20.97 21.34 32.66
N GLN A 422 21.11 20.58 33.75
CA GLN A 422 21.88 19.34 33.73
C GLN A 422 21.21 18.32 32.81
N MET A 423 22.00 17.78 31.89
CA MET A 423 21.96 16.36 31.51
C MET A 423 23.30 15.78 31.90
N ASP A 424 23.32 14.58 32.46
CA ASP A 424 24.50 14.05 33.11
C ASP A 424 25.59 13.65 32.12
N SER A 425 26.84 13.75 32.55
CA SER A 425 28.00 13.53 31.69
C SER A 425 28.12 12.05 31.34
N TRP A 426 27.86 11.69 30.08
CA TRP A 426 28.21 10.40 29.50
C TRP A 426 29.74 10.19 29.60
N PRO A 427 30.21 9.20 30.38
CA PRO A 427 31.64 8.99 30.54
C PRO A 427 32.17 8.13 29.39
N ASN A 428 32.72 8.77 28.34
CA ASN A 428 34.08 8.50 27.81
C ASN A 428 34.35 9.01 26.38
N LEU A 429 33.36 9.44 25.59
CA LEU A 429 33.58 9.78 24.17
C LEU A 429 33.36 11.26 23.82
N GLN A 430 34.42 11.89 23.31
CA GLN A 430 34.43 13.29 22.87
C GLN A 430 34.11 13.43 21.37
N THR A 431 33.05 12.79 20.88
CA THR A 431 32.66 12.92 19.47
C THR A 431 32.14 14.32 19.19
N LYS A 432 32.81 15.04 18.28
CA LYS A 432 32.48 16.44 17.97
C LYS A 432 31.38 16.54 16.92
N VAL A 433 30.12 16.62 17.37
CA VAL A 433 28.99 16.95 16.50
C VAL A 433 29.08 18.42 16.04
N GLN A 434 29.14 18.66 14.74
CA GLN A 434 29.05 19.97 14.10
C GLN A 434 27.60 20.21 13.65
N LEU A 435 27.03 21.38 13.96
CA LEU A 435 25.64 21.72 13.67
C LEU A 435 25.56 22.87 12.66
N ASN A 436 25.07 22.57 11.46
CA ASN A 436 25.02 23.47 10.31
C ASN A 436 23.58 23.73 9.86
N VAL A 437 23.35 24.92 9.27
CA VAL A 437 22.08 25.32 8.64
C VAL A 437 22.34 25.74 7.21
N ALA A 438 21.40 25.42 6.31
CA ALA A 438 21.37 25.94 4.95
C ALA A 438 19.93 26.30 4.54
N GLN A 439 19.79 27.15 3.53
CA GLN A 439 18.50 27.65 3.05
C GLN A 439 18.50 27.60 1.51
N THR A 440 17.54 26.88 0.93
CA THR A 440 17.32 26.84 -0.53
C THR A 440 16.07 27.66 -0.83
N GLY A 441 16.25 28.86 -1.39
CA GLY A 441 15.18 29.88 -1.45
C GLY A 441 14.96 30.57 -0.11
N GLY A 442 14.01 31.51 -0.07
CA GLY A 442 13.83 32.47 1.02
C GLY A 442 14.80 33.65 0.95
N PRO A 443 14.66 34.65 1.85
CA PRO A 443 15.59 35.76 1.94
C PRO A 443 16.95 35.30 2.53
N PRO A 444 18.10 35.55 1.87
CA PRO A 444 19.41 35.18 2.41
C PRO A 444 19.79 35.94 3.69
N GLU A 445 19.10 37.05 3.99
CA GLU A 445 19.24 37.82 5.22
C GLU A 445 18.55 37.22 6.46
N ALA A 446 17.82 36.10 6.35
CA ALA A 446 17.14 35.49 7.50
C ALA A 446 18.07 34.64 8.39
N GLY A 447 18.24 35.08 9.63
CA GLY A 447 18.99 34.36 10.67
C GLY A 447 18.21 33.23 11.35
N SER A 448 16.89 33.14 11.13
CA SER A 448 16.01 32.16 11.74
C SER A 448 14.96 31.59 10.78
N LEU A 449 14.43 30.40 11.11
CA LEU A 449 13.36 29.75 10.36
C LEU A 449 12.11 30.63 10.21
N VAL A 450 11.78 31.44 11.23
CA VAL A 450 10.58 32.30 11.22
C VAL A 450 10.76 33.47 10.26
N GLU A 451 11.89 34.17 10.31
CA GLU A 451 12.23 35.23 9.35
C GLU A 451 12.28 34.69 7.92
N TRP A 452 12.88 33.50 7.73
CA TRP A 452 12.95 32.83 6.45
C TRP A 452 11.56 32.51 5.89
N LYS A 453 10.69 31.88 6.69
CA LYS A 453 9.33 31.50 6.30
C LYS A 453 8.46 32.73 6.03
N VAL A 454 8.60 33.80 6.81
CA VAL A 454 7.91 35.08 6.57
C VAL A 454 8.39 35.72 5.28
N GLY A 455 9.69 35.80 5.02
CA GLY A 455 10.21 36.35 3.75
C GLY A 455 9.82 35.55 2.53
N LEU A 456 9.81 34.22 2.65
CA LEU A 456 9.33 33.29 1.62
C LEU A 456 7.87 33.56 1.23
N LEU A 457 7.04 33.94 2.19
CA LEU A 457 5.63 34.28 1.97
C LEU A 457 5.40 35.77 1.66
N ALA A 458 6.33 36.65 2.01
CA ALA A 458 6.19 38.10 1.83
C ALA A 458 6.50 38.57 0.41
N SER A 459 7.42 37.91 -0.32
CA SER A 459 7.69 38.24 -1.72
C SER A 459 8.11 37.04 -2.57
N ASN A 460 7.51 36.94 -3.77
CA ASN A 460 7.81 35.89 -4.74
C ASN A 460 9.25 35.97 -5.30
N GLN A 461 9.95 37.10 -5.15
CA GLN A 461 11.40 37.22 -5.43
C GLN A 461 12.26 36.18 -4.71
N THR A 462 11.79 35.70 -3.56
CA THR A 462 12.52 34.75 -2.71
C THR A 462 12.25 33.28 -3.07
N TRP A 463 11.30 33.01 -3.96
CA TRP A 463 10.92 31.65 -4.33
C TRP A 463 12.00 30.99 -5.18
N CYS A 464 12.34 29.75 -4.85
CA CYS A 464 13.22 28.90 -5.65
C CYS A 464 12.42 27.72 -6.24
N VAL A 465 12.97 27.09 -7.28
CA VAL A 465 12.45 25.82 -7.78
C VAL A 465 12.89 24.73 -6.80
N ILE A 466 11.92 24.11 -6.12
CA ILE A 466 12.14 23.07 -5.10
C ILE A 466 11.77 21.66 -5.57
N ASP A 467 10.97 21.56 -6.63
CA ASP A 467 10.76 20.31 -7.35
C ASP A 467 10.59 20.60 -8.84
N ARG A 468 11.19 19.75 -9.69
CA ARG A 468 11.01 19.81 -11.15
C ARG A 468 10.04 18.74 -11.63
N GLY A 469 9.58 17.85 -10.75
CA GLY A 469 8.73 16.72 -11.16
C GLY A 469 9.47 15.76 -12.08
N LEU A 470 8.70 15.05 -12.92
CA LEU A 470 9.16 13.84 -13.61
C LEU A 470 8.87 13.84 -15.11
N GLN A 471 8.02 14.74 -15.59
CA GLN A 471 7.65 14.84 -16.99
C GLN A 471 8.75 15.60 -17.74
N LEU A 472 9.52 14.87 -18.56
CA LEU A 472 10.61 15.41 -19.38
C LEU A 472 10.28 15.25 -20.86
N VAL A 473 10.47 16.32 -21.63
CA VAL A 473 10.22 16.35 -23.08
C VAL A 473 11.59 16.44 -23.78
N PRO A 474 11.97 15.50 -24.64
CA PRO A 474 13.27 15.53 -25.30
C PRO A 474 13.32 16.63 -26.37
N ILE A 475 14.52 17.15 -26.65
CA ILE A 475 14.66 18.31 -27.55
C ILE A 475 14.12 18.06 -28.97
N TRP A 476 14.18 16.84 -29.48
CA TRP A 476 13.67 16.52 -30.82
C TRP A 476 12.15 16.63 -30.92
N ASP A 477 11.41 16.39 -29.84
CA ASP A 477 9.94 16.59 -29.84
C ASP A 477 9.58 18.08 -29.79
N ILE A 478 10.42 18.93 -29.16
CA ILE A 478 10.28 20.39 -29.13
C ILE A 478 10.60 21.01 -30.51
N ILE A 479 11.61 20.47 -31.20
CA ILE A 479 11.93 20.83 -32.59
C ILE A 479 10.72 20.58 -33.48
N LEU A 480 10.10 19.40 -33.36
CA LEU A 480 8.95 18.99 -34.17
C LEU A 480 7.62 19.64 -33.77
N SER A 481 7.48 20.20 -32.55
CA SER A 481 6.21 20.78 -32.07
C SER A 481 6.10 22.30 -32.22
N ARG A 482 7.19 23.04 -32.04
CA ARG A 482 7.18 24.53 -31.99
C ARG A 482 8.22 25.18 -32.90
N HIS A 483 9.26 24.46 -33.31
CA HIS A 483 10.34 25.01 -34.15
C HIS A 483 10.42 24.37 -35.55
N GLU A 484 9.35 23.74 -36.03
CA GLU A 484 9.31 23.11 -37.37
C GLU A 484 9.68 24.09 -38.49
N THR A 485 9.21 25.33 -38.42
CA THR A 485 9.50 26.41 -39.39
C THR A 485 10.82 27.15 -39.15
N ASP A 486 11.54 26.81 -38.08
CA ASP A 486 12.74 27.53 -37.64
C ASP A 486 14.04 26.92 -38.21
N PHE A 487 13.96 25.72 -38.81
CA PHE A 487 15.07 24.96 -39.38
C PHE A 487 14.82 24.60 -40.85
N LYS A 488 15.88 24.34 -41.62
CA LYS A 488 15.81 23.87 -43.01
C LYS A 488 15.21 22.47 -43.10
N ASN A 489 15.63 21.56 -42.21
CA ASN A 489 15.20 20.16 -42.22
C ASN A 489 14.85 19.67 -40.80
N PRO A 490 13.75 20.15 -40.18
CA PRO A 490 13.41 19.87 -38.78
C PRO A 490 13.36 18.37 -38.44
N HIS A 491 12.84 17.53 -39.35
CA HIS A 491 12.83 16.08 -39.19
C HIS A 491 14.24 15.47 -39.20
N GLN A 492 15.12 15.89 -40.12
CA GLN A 492 16.49 15.35 -40.18
C GLN A 492 17.32 15.81 -38.98
N LEU A 493 17.11 17.04 -38.49
CA LEU A 493 17.71 17.53 -37.25
C LEU A 493 17.22 16.75 -36.03
N ALA A 494 15.90 16.55 -35.92
CA ALA A 494 15.29 15.77 -34.85
C ALA A 494 15.78 14.32 -34.83
N ASP A 495 15.89 13.67 -35.99
CA ASP A 495 16.37 12.30 -36.12
C ASP A 495 17.89 12.21 -35.85
N CYS A 496 18.72 13.12 -36.39
CA CYS A 496 20.17 13.14 -36.16
C CYS A 496 20.54 13.37 -34.68
N LEU A 497 19.79 14.24 -33.98
CA LEU A 497 19.95 14.43 -32.54
C LEU A 497 19.51 13.19 -31.75
N ARG A 498 18.42 12.52 -32.17
CA ARG A 498 17.97 11.27 -31.53
C ARG A 498 18.99 10.14 -31.73
N GLU A 499 19.55 10.00 -32.93
CA GLU A 499 20.62 9.06 -33.26
C GLU A 499 21.87 9.34 -32.42
N SER A 500 22.35 10.59 -32.39
CA SER A 500 23.49 11.02 -31.56
C SER A 500 23.29 10.69 -30.08
N TYR A 501 22.06 10.88 -29.57
CA TYR A 501 21.68 10.54 -28.20
C TYR A 501 21.61 9.02 -27.95
N THR A 502 21.12 8.21 -28.90
CA THR A 502 21.16 6.75 -28.77
C THR A 502 22.60 6.22 -28.78
N VAL A 503 23.47 6.77 -29.63
CA VAL A 503 24.89 6.37 -29.72
C VAL A 503 25.68 6.76 -28.47
N LEU A 504 25.37 7.89 -27.82
CA LEU A 504 25.94 8.24 -26.52
C LEU A 504 25.55 7.25 -25.42
N ASN A 505 24.29 6.83 -25.38
CA ASN A 505 23.83 5.86 -24.39
C ASN A 505 24.34 4.44 -24.69
N SER A 506 24.44 4.04 -25.97
CA SER A 506 25.02 2.74 -26.36
C SER A 506 26.50 2.64 -26.01
N LEU A 507 27.28 3.73 -26.10
CA LEU A 507 28.67 3.77 -25.61
C LEU A 507 28.82 3.65 -24.09
N SER A 508 27.76 3.93 -23.31
CA SER A 508 27.73 3.60 -21.87
C SER A 508 27.34 2.13 -21.60
N ALA A 509 26.79 1.44 -22.59
CA ALA A 509 26.28 0.09 -22.51
C ALA A 509 27.18 -0.88 -23.28
N HIS A 510 28.11 -1.52 -22.59
CA HIS A 510 28.85 -2.67 -23.13
C HIS A 510 27.97 -3.95 -23.16
N ILE A 511 26.73 -3.82 -23.64
CA ILE A 511 25.74 -4.83 -24.02
C ILE A 511 25.04 -4.23 -25.25
N GLN A 512 25.10 -4.95 -26.38
CA GLN A 512 24.49 -4.51 -27.64
C GLN A 512 22.97 -4.73 -27.62
N ASP A 513 22.24 -3.85 -28.31
CA ASP A 513 20.96 -4.05 -29.03
C ASP A 513 20.12 -2.75 -29.01
N GLY A 514 20.33 -1.87 -30.00
CA GLY A 514 19.60 -0.59 -30.08
C GLY A 514 19.62 0.11 -31.44
N GLU A 515 20.78 0.23 -32.09
CA GLU A 515 20.93 1.00 -33.34
C GLU A 515 20.30 0.29 -34.56
N GLU A 516 20.35 -1.05 -34.61
CA GLU A 516 19.82 -1.87 -35.72
C GLU A 516 18.27 -1.91 -35.79
N PHE A 517 17.60 -1.50 -34.70
CA PHE A 517 16.14 -1.44 -34.59
C PHE A 517 15.52 -0.25 -35.36
N LEU A 518 16.20 0.89 -35.40
CA LEU A 518 15.64 2.15 -35.93
C LEU A 518 15.61 2.19 -37.47
N SER A 519 16.68 1.72 -38.12
CA SER A 519 16.74 1.58 -39.58
C SER A 519 15.69 0.58 -40.06
N THR A 520 15.66 -0.61 -39.45
CA THR A 520 14.73 -1.69 -39.79
C THR A 520 13.26 -1.29 -39.61
N LYS A 521 12.94 -0.43 -38.63
CA LYS A 521 11.58 0.12 -38.44
C LYS A 521 11.10 1.00 -39.61
N LYS A 522 12.02 1.59 -40.39
CA LYS A 522 11.70 2.35 -41.61
C LYS A 522 11.44 1.40 -42.78
N ASP A 523 12.27 0.38 -42.95
CA ASP A 523 12.10 -0.68 -43.97
C ASP A 523 10.73 -1.38 -43.84
N ILE A 524 10.33 -1.72 -42.60
CA ILE A 524 9.03 -2.34 -42.28
C ILE A 524 7.86 -1.44 -42.67
N ARG A 525 7.92 -0.13 -42.38
CA ARG A 525 6.84 0.81 -42.73
C ARG A 525 6.64 0.92 -44.24
N LEU A 526 7.73 0.98 -45.01
CA LEU A 526 7.67 1.02 -46.46
C LEU A 526 7.09 -0.28 -47.02
N PHE A 527 7.61 -1.44 -46.58
CA PHE A 527 7.17 -2.74 -47.08
C PHE A 527 5.70 -3.04 -46.76
N LEU A 528 5.22 -2.76 -45.54
CA LEU A 528 3.80 -2.93 -45.20
C LEU A 528 2.89 -1.96 -45.97
N GLN A 529 3.36 -0.72 -46.20
CA GLN A 529 2.64 0.26 -47.01
C GLN A 529 2.51 -0.18 -48.48
N ASP A 530 3.48 -0.93 -49.03
CA ASP A 530 3.37 -1.54 -50.36
C ASP A 530 2.37 -2.72 -50.37
N VAL A 531 2.42 -3.61 -49.36
CA VAL A 531 1.52 -4.78 -49.23
C VAL A 531 0.03 -4.38 -49.27
N LYS A 532 -0.31 -3.20 -48.74
CA LYS A 532 -1.66 -2.61 -48.80
C LYS A 532 -2.26 -2.55 -50.21
N TYR A 533 -1.43 -2.44 -51.25
CA TYR A 533 -1.84 -2.31 -52.65
C TYR A 533 -1.64 -3.60 -53.47
N TRP A 534 -1.36 -4.74 -52.81
CA TRP A 534 -1.16 -6.02 -53.50
C TRP A 534 -2.51 -6.68 -53.86
N GLU A 535 -2.92 -6.56 -55.12
CA GLU A 535 -3.94 -7.45 -55.70
C GLU A 535 -3.39 -8.87 -55.83
N ILE A 536 -4.23 -9.89 -55.59
CA ILE A 536 -3.81 -11.29 -55.63
C ILE A 536 -3.84 -11.78 -57.08
N SER A 537 -2.71 -11.58 -57.77
CA SER A 537 -2.48 -12.00 -59.16
C SER A 537 -1.57 -13.22 -59.28
N ASP A 538 -0.55 -13.33 -58.42
CA ASP A 538 0.23 -14.56 -58.20
C ASP A 538 0.59 -14.71 -56.72
N PRO A 539 -0.14 -15.56 -55.97
CA PRO A 539 0.21 -15.93 -54.60
C PRO A 539 1.65 -16.44 -54.43
N GLU A 540 2.23 -17.14 -55.40
CA GLU A 540 3.51 -17.84 -55.20
C GLU A 540 4.71 -16.89 -55.20
N GLU A 541 4.71 -15.85 -56.03
CA GLU A 541 5.73 -14.79 -55.96
C GLU A 541 5.47 -13.82 -54.79
N GLN A 542 4.22 -13.51 -54.47
CA GLN A 542 3.89 -12.60 -53.37
C GLN A 542 4.24 -13.19 -52.00
N LEU A 543 3.94 -14.46 -51.74
CA LEU A 543 4.35 -15.16 -50.52
C LEU A 543 5.89 -15.32 -50.45
N ARG A 544 6.55 -15.58 -51.58
CA ARG A 544 8.01 -15.67 -51.67
C ARG A 544 8.69 -14.33 -51.32
N LYS A 545 8.11 -13.20 -51.73
CA LYS A 545 8.57 -11.85 -51.32
C LYS A 545 8.43 -11.65 -49.81
N LEU A 546 7.34 -12.11 -49.21
CA LEU A 546 7.11 -12.04 -47.76
C LEU A 546 8.11 -12.91 -46.96
N ILE A 547 8.37 -14.16 -47.40
CA ILE A 547 9.34 -15.05 -46.76
C ILE A 547 10.75 -14.43 -46.80
N ASN A 548 11.17 -13.90 -47.95
CA ASN A 548 12.47 -13.22 -48.09
C ASN A 548 12.56 -11.99 -47.16
N PHE A 549 11.47 -11.23 -47.01
CA PHE A 549 11.43 -10.08 -46.10
C PHE A 549 11.53 -10.51 -44.63
N MET A 550 10.77 -11.53 -44.20
CA MET A 550 10.87 -12.11 -42.86
C MET A 550 12.29 -12.56 -42.52
N GLN A 551 12.95 -13.27 -43.45
CA GLN A 551 14.33 -13.75 -43.26
C GLN A 551 15.34 -12.60 -43.20
N MET A 552 15.14 -11.53 -43.98
CA MET A 552 15.97 -10.32 -43.91
C MET A 552 15.85 -9.62 -42.56
N LEU A 553 14.62 -9.53 -42.00
CA LEU A 553 14.39 -8.97 -40.66
C LEU A 553 15.06 -9.80 -39.57
N SER A 554 14.90 -11.13 -39.59
CA SER A 554 15.47 -12.00 -38.55
C SER A 554 17.00 -12.12 -38.64
N GLN A 555 17.59 -11.97 -39.83
CA GLN A 555 19.05 -11.88 -40.00
C GLN A 555 19.63 -10.57 -39.47
N LYS A 556 18.96 -9.42 -39.69
CA LYS A 556 19.39 -8.13 -39.10
C LYS A 556 19.35 -8.18 -37.58
N ILE A 557 18.17 -8.45 -36.99
CA ILE A 557 17.94 -8.23 -35.56
C ILE A 557 18.13 -9.51 -34.72
N LYS A 558 18.51 -10.63 -35.34
CA LYS A 558 18.77 -11.94 -34.69
C LYS A 558 17.58 -12.51 -33.90
N SER A 559 16.39 -11.93 -34.06
CA SER A 559 15.14 -12.38 -33.46
C SER A 559 13.97 -12.19 -34.44
N TYR A 560 12.93 -13.01 -34.25
CA TYR A 560 11.65 -12.93 -34.96
C TYR A 560 10.63 -12.04 -34.24
N ASP A 561 10.96 -11.46 -33.08
CA ASP A 561 10.01 -10.66 -32.27
C ASP A 561 9.36 -9.50 -33.05
N ILE A 562 10.06 -8.94 -34.03
CA ILE A 562 9.55 -7.84 -34.87
C ILE A 562 8.63 -8.35 -35.98
N TRP A 563 8.88 -9.55 -36.51
CA TRP A 563 7.94 -10.22 -37.40
C TRP A 563 6.64 -10.53 -36.64
N ILE A 564 6.75 -11.09 -35.44
CA ILE A 564 5.62 -11.46 -34.57
C ILE A 564 4.82 -10.23 -34.11
N ASN A 565 5.48 -9.23 -33.51
CA ASN A 565 4.79 -8.15 -32.80
C ASN A 565 4.47 -6.91 -33.66
N ILE A 566 5.10 -6.75 -34.83
CA ILE A 566 4.91 -5.56 -35.70
C ILE A 566 4.40 -5.94 -37.11
N CYS A 567 4.83 -7.07 -37.68
CA CYS A 567 4.42 -7.43 -39.05
C CYS A 567 3.14 -8.28 -39.05
N LEU A 568 3.10 -9.40 -38.30
CA LEU A 568 1.92 -10.26 -38.21
C LEU A 568 0.75 -9.63 -37.42
N THR A 569 0.97 -8.49 -36.78
CA THR A 569 -0.06 -7.64 -36.16
C THR A 569 -0.61 -6.55 -37.09
N ASP A 570 -0.03 -6.37 -38.28
CA ASP A 570 -0.50 -5.38 -39.25
C ASP A 570 -1.77 -5.84 -39.98
N TRP A 571 -2.76 -4.94 -40.08
CA TRP A 571 -4.08 -5.28 -40.60
C TRP A 571 -4.08 -5.48 -42.12
N ASP A 572 -3.28 -4.73 -42.88
CA ASP A 572 -3.24 -4.86 -44.33
C ASP A 572 -2.54 -6.18 -44.72
N LEU A 573 -1.46 -6.57 -44.03
CA LEU A 573 -0.82 -7.87 -44.22
C LEU A 573 -1.71 -9.05 -43.79
N GLN A 574 -2.41 -8.95 -42.64
CA GLN A 574 -3.38 -9.98 -42.25
C GLN A 574 -4.48 -10.16 -43.31
N ASN A 575 -5.00 -9.05 -43.85
CA ASN A 575 -6.03 -9.06 -44.88
C ASN A 575 -5.51 -9.69 -46.18
N PHE A 576 -4.27 -9.39 -46.60
CA PHE A 576 -3.62 -10.05 -47.75
C PHE A 576 -3.53 -11.58 -47.57
N LEU A 577 -3.09 -12.06 -46.40
CA LEU A 577 -2.99 -13.50 -46.10
C LEU A 577 -4.36 -14.19 -46.10
N VAL A 578 -5.37 -13.56 -45.50
CA VAL A 578 -6.77 -14.05 -45.49
C VAL A 578 -7.32 -14.15 -46.91
N ASN A 579 -7.13 -13.10 -47.72
CA ASN A 579 -7.64 -13.07 -49.09
C ASN A 579 -6.89 -14.06 -49.99
N THR A 580 -5.60 -14.29 -49.77
CA THR A 580 -4.81 -15.31 -50.47
C THR A 580 -5.36 -16.72 -50.21
N VAL A 581 -5.64 -17.08 -48.95
CA VAL A 581 -6.28 -18.36 -48.62
C VAL A 581 -7.70 -18.45 -49.20
N ASN A 582 -8.48 -17.36 -49.18
CA ASN A 582 -9.82 -17.32 -49.78
C ASN A 582 -9.82 -17.39 -51.32
N PHE A 583 -8.76 -16.96 -51.98
CA PHE A 583 -8.54 -17.15 -53.42
C PHE A 583 -8.26 -18.63 -53.72
N CYS A 584 -7.27 -19.21 -53.03
CA CYS A 584 -6.89 -20.62 -53.19
C CYS A 584 -8.01 -21.62 -52.83
N ARG A 585 -8.98 -21.22 -51.99
CA ARG A 585 -10.21 -22.01 -51.70
C ARG A 585 -11.27 -21.95 -52.80
N LYS A 586 -11.18 -21.00 -53.75
CA LYS A 586 -12.15 -20.80 -54.84
C LYS A 586 -11.63 -21.29 -56.19
N SER A 587 -10.31 -21.28 -56.39
CA SER A 587 -9.64 -21.85 -57.58
C SER A 587 -9.40 -23.35 -57.41
N SER A 588 -10.03 -24.19 -58.23
CA SER A 588 -9.75 -25.63 -58.30
C SER A 588 -8.38 -25.98 -58.87
N ASP A 589 -7.79 -25.06 -59.64
CA ASP A 589 -6.71 -25.38 -60.59
C ASP A 589 -5.32 -24.90 -60.13
N TYR A 590 -5.21 -24.29 -58.95
CA TYR A 590 -3.94 -23.76 -58.42
C TYR A 590 -3.15 -24.82 -57.64
N ASN A 591 -1.82 -24.67 -57.57
CA ASN A 591 -0.91 -25.58 -56.87
C ASN A 591 -0.99 -25.45 -55.33
N THR A 592 -2.14 -25.85 -54.78
CA THR A 592 -2.51 -25.67 -53.37
C THR A 592 -1.44 -26.19 -52.41
N LYS A 593 -0.80 -27.33 -52.72
CA LYS A 593 0.25 -27.94 -51.90
C LYS A 593 1.47 -27.03 -51.70
N PHE A 594 1.91 -26.32 -52.75
CA PHE A 594 3.06 -25.42 -52.66
C PHE A 594 2.72 -24.11 -51.95
N ILE A 595 1.53 -23.55 -52.17
CA ILE A 595 1.05 -22.37 -51.42
C ILE A 595 0.89 -22.70 -49.92
N LYS A 596 0.33 -23.86 -49.57
CA LYS A 596 0.29 -24.34 -48.19
C LYS A 596 1.70 -24.42 -47.60
N ALA A 597 2.68 -24.97 -48.33
CA ALA A 597 4.08 -25.04 -47.86
C ALA A 597 4.73 -23.66 -47.64
N GLN A 598 4.52 -22.69 -48.53
CA GLN A 598 5.00 -21.32 -48.32
C GLN A 598 4.35 -20.67 -47.09
N LEU A 599 3.03 -20.83 -46.91
CA LEU A 599 2.32 -20.31 -45.74
C LEU A 599 2.79 -20.99 -44.43
N ARG A 600 3.13 -22.29 -44.43
CA ARG A 600 3.80 -22.96 -43.29
C ARG A 600 5.08 -22.23 -42.92
N SER A 601 5.97 -21.98 -43.89
CA SER A 601 7.26 -21.31 -43.68
C SER A 601 7.16 -19.84 -43.22
N LEU A 602 6.00 -19.21 -43.40
CA LEU A 602 5.75 -17.80 -43.05
C LEU A 602 5.09 -17.66 -41.66
N LEU A 603 4.36 -18.69 -41.21
CA LEU A 603 3.48 -18.66 -40.05
C LEU A 603 3.87 -19.65 -38.93
N ASP A 604 4.35 -20.86 -39.23
CA ASP A 604 4.74 -21.84 -38.19
C ASP A 604 6.20 -21.60 -37.74
N PRO A 605 6.52 -21.51 -36.43
CA PRO A 605 5.62 -21.49 -35.26
C PRO A 605 5.16 -20.07 -34.85
N HIS A 606 5.66 -19.02 -35.52
CA HIS A 606 5.54 -17.61 -35.13
C HIS A 606 4.11 -17.09 -34.93
N ILE A 607 3.12 -17.73 -35.55
CA ILE A 607 1.70 -17.37 -35.47
C ILE A 607 1.09 -17.60 -34.08
N TYR A 608 1.58 -18.59 -33.32
CA TYR A 608 1.01 -18.92 -32.00
C TYR A 608 1.40 -17.92 -30.91
N SER A 609 2.42 -17.08 -31.15
CA SER A 609 2.80 -15.96 -30.28
C SER A 609 2.12 -14.63 -30.65
N VAL A 610 1.29 -14.57 -31.70
CA VAL A 610 0.56 -13.36 -32.11
C VAL A 610 -0.80 -13.31 -31.40
N THR A 611 -1.03 -12.28 -30.60
CA THR A 611 -2.29 -12.09 -29.83
C THR A 611 -3.44 -11.52 -30.67
N ASN A 612 -3.14 -10.77 -31.73
CA ASN A 612 -4.10 -9.93 -32.45
C ASN A 612 -4.33 -10.36 -33.91
N PHE A 613 -4.45 -11.66 -34.22
CA PHE A 613 -4.76 -12.15 -35.58
C PHE A 613 -5.98 -13.11 -35.59
N PRO A 614 -7.22 -12.59 -35.68
CA PRO A 614 -8.45 -13.41 -35.52
C PRO A 614 -8.63 -14.54 -36.55
N GLN A 615 -8.08 -14.40 -37.75
CA GLN A 615 -8.21 -15.38 -38.83
C GLN A 615 -7.07 -16.41 -38.89
N ALA A 616 -6.12 -16.35 -37.96
CA ALA A 616 -4.98 -17.27 -37.90
C ALA A 616 -5.41 -18.75 -37.83
N HIS A 617 -6.42 -19.07 -37.00
CA HIS A 617 -6.90 -20.45 -36.84
C HIS A 617 -7.53 -21.02 -38.13
N PRO A 618 -8.50 -20.36 -38.80
CA PRO A 618 -8.99 -20.78 -40.12
C PRO A 618 -7.91 -20.90 -41.21
N ILE A 619 -6.85 -20.08 -41.17
CA ILE A 619 -5.73 -20.18 -42.11
C ILE A 619 -4.90 -21.43 -41.81
N MET A 620 -4.42 -21.61 -40.57
CA MET A 620 -3.62 -22.75 -40.15
C MET A 620 -4.35 -24.09 -40.33
N GLN A 621 -5.65 -24.15 -40.03
CA GLN A 621 -6.47 -25.34 -40.25
C GLN A 621 -6.46 -25.78 -41.72
N TRP A 622 -6.55 -24.84 -42.67
CA TRP A 622 -6.52 -25.15 -44.10
C TRP A 622 -5.12 -25.49 -44.61
N ILE A 623 -4.07 -24.90 -44.02
CA ILE A 623 -2.66 -25.20 -44.31
C ILE A 623 -2.30 -26.67 -43.98
N TRP A 624 -2.91 -27.22 -42.93
CA TRP A 624 -2.63 -28.58 -42.46
C TRP A 624 -3.65 -29.64 -42.92
N GLN A 625 -4.84 -29.23 -43.40
CA GLN A 625 -5.78 -30.15 -44.05
C GLN A 625 -5.12 -30.90 -45.22
N SER A 626 -5.17 -32.24 -45.15
CA SER A 626 -4.87 -33.15 -46.25
C SER A 626 -5.92 -33.02 -47.37
N GLU A 627 -5.59 -33.50 -48.57
CA GLU A 627 -6.49 -33.42 -49.74
C GLU A 627 -7.48 -34.59 -49.81
N SER A 628 -7.42 -35.54 -48.87
CA SER A 628 -8.17 -36.80 -48.89
C SER A 628 -9.38 -36.88 -47.97
N GLU A 629 -9.49 -36.02 -46.95
CA GLU A 629 -10.53 -36.12 -45.92
C GLU A 629 -11.44 -34.90 -45.88
N GLN A 630 -12.48 -34.94 -46.71
CA GLN A 630 -13.60 -33.98 -46.68
C GLN A 630 -14.86 -34.55 -45.99
N GLU A 631 -14.78 -35.76 -45.43
CA GLU A 631 -15.83 -36.30 -44.57
C GLU A 631 -15.80 -35.60 -43.21
N GLN A 632 -16.93 -35.03 -42.80
CA GLN A 632 -17.10 -34.51 -41.45
C GLN A 632 -17.11 -35.68 -40.47
N ILE A 633 -15.98 -35.95 -39.81
CA ILE A 633 -15.87 -36.95 -38.73
C ILE A 633 -16.80 -36.53 -37.60
N LYS A 634 -18.07 -36.97 -37.62
CA LYS A 634 -19.07 -36.68 -36.59
C LYS A 634 -18.88 -37.62 -35.40
N ILE A 635 -18.12 -37.15 -34.41
CA ILE A 635 -17.88 -37.89 -33.18
C ILE A 635 -19.08 -37.73 -32.26
N SER A 636 -19.77 -38.84 -31.99
CA SER A 636 -20.95 -38.94 -31.13
C SER A 636 -20.65 -39.59 -29.79
N GLN A 637 -19.53 -40.31 -29.69
CA GLN A 637 -19.12 -41.01 -28.47
C GLN A 637 -17.64 -40.76 -28.14
N ILE A 638 -17.32 -40.70 -26.85
CA ILE A 638 -15.93 -40.55 -26.39
C ILE A 638 -15.05 -41.75 -26.77
N SER A 639 -15.65 -42.93 -26.98
CA SER A 639 -15.01 -44.13 -27.52
C SER A 639 -14.41 -43.93 -28.91
N GLU A 640 -15.07 -43.14 -29.77
CA GLU A 640 -14.62 -42.80 -31.12
C GLU A 640 -13.44 -41.82 -31.05
N LEU A 641 -13.49 -40.80 -30.18
CA LEU A 641 -12.35 -39.90 -29.91
C LEU A 641 -11.13 -40.66 -29.35
N ILE A 642 -11.36 -41.57 -28.40
CA ILE A 642 -10.32 -42.44 -27.80
C ILE A 642 -9.75 -43.42 -28.84
N LYS A 643 -10.53 -43.83 -29.85
CA LYS A 643 -10.06 -44.66 -30.98
C LYS A 643 -9.13 -43.85 -31.88
N ILE A 644 -9.55 -42.67 -32.32
CA ILE A 644 -8.73 -41.79 -33.17
C ILE A 644 -7.41 -41.41 -32.47
N LEU A 645 -7.46 -41.04 -31.18
CA LEU A 645 -6.25 -40.77 -30.38
C LEU A 645 -5.26 -41.97 -30.36
N LYS A 646 -5.75 -43.21 -30.35
CA LYS A 646 -4.91 -44.43 -30.44
C LYS A 646 -4.38 -44.67 -31.84
N GLU A 647 -5.19 -44.45 -32.88
CA GLU A 647 -4.78 -44.65 -34.27
C GLU A 647 -3.72 -43.63 -34.69
N THR A 648 -3.93 -42.35 -34.41
CA THR A 648 -2.94 -41.28 -34.60
C THR A 648 -1.66 -41.51 -33.78
N GLN A 649 -1.76 -41.99 -32.54
CA GLN A 649 -0.59 -42.35 -31.73
C GLN A 649 0.20 -43.50 -32.37
N ASN A 650 -0.47 -44.55 -32.85
CA ASN A 650 0.18 -45.68 -33.49
C ASN A 650 0.89 -45.28 -34.79
N GLU A 651 0.24 -44.46 -35.64
CA GLU A 651 0.88 -43.90 -36.85
C GLU A 651 2.17 -43.13 -36.52
N LEU A 652 2.12 -42.26 -35.51
CA LEU A 652 3.26 -41.42 -35.13
C LEU A 652 4.40 -42.22 -34.49
N MET A 653 4.08 -43.25 -33.71
CA MET A 653 5.06 -44.21 -33.18
C MET A 653 5.68 -45.07 -34.30
N GLU A 654 4.89 -45.54 -35.26
CA GLU A 654 5.41 -46.25 -36.44
C GLU A 654 6.29 -45.36 -37.32
N MET A 655 5.92 -44.09 -37.52
CA MET A 655 6.74 -43.13 -38.27
C MET A 655 8.08 -42.88 -37.57
N LYS A 656 8.10 -42.63 -36.25
CA LYS A 656 9.35 -42.48 -35.47
C LYS A 656 10.26 -43.71 -35.48
N VAL A 657 9.72 -44.91 -35.75
CA VAL A 657 10.51 -46.15 -35.92
C VAL A 657 10.99 -46.34 -37.37
N LYS A 658 10.36 -45.68 -38.36
CA LYS A 658 10.64 -45.84 -39.80
C LYS A 658 11.45 -44.69 -40.43
N SER A 659 11.47 -43.49 -39.83
CA SER A 659 12.12 -42.30 -40.41
C SER A 659 13.45 -41.94 -39.72
N GLU A 660 14.53 -41.89 -40.49
CA GLU A 660 15.85 -41.44 -40.02
C GLU A 660 16.01 -39.90 -39.98
N SER A 661 15.15 -39.14 -40.68
CA SER A 661 15.21 -37.67 -40.72
C SER A 661 14.23 -37.02 -39.73
N PRO A 662 14.65 -35.96 -39.00
CA PRO A 662 13.77 -35.27 -38.03
C PRO A 662 12.61 -34.54 -38.70
N GLU A 663 12.79 -34.04 -39.92
CA GLU A 663 11.75 -33.31 -40.68
C GLU A 663 10.49 -34.18 -40.92
N ASN A 664 10.67 -35.48 -41.19
CA ASN A 664 9.56 -36.43 -41.37
C ASN A 664 8.83 -36.71 -40.05
N VAL A 665 9.53 -36.65 -38.92
CA VAL A 665 8.94 -36.76 -37.58
C VAL A 665 8.13 -35.50 -37.26
N GLU A 666 8.66 -34.32 -37.57
CA GLU A 666 7.97 -33.04 -37.37
C GLU A 666 6.68 -32.93 -38.20
N GLU A 667 6.69 -33.31 -39.49
CA GLU A 667 5.45 -33.33 -40.30
C GLU A 667 4.43 -34.36 -39.76
N SER A 668 4.90 -35.48 -39.21
CA SER A 668 4.03 -36.49 -38.57
C SER A 668 3.39 -35.96 -37.27
N GLU A 669 4.15 -35.23 -36.44
CA GLU A 669 3.62 -34.55 -35.24
C GLU A 669 2.66 -33.41 -35.60
N GLN A 670 2.90 -32.67 -36.70
CA GLN A 670 1.98 -31.66 -37.21
C GLN A 670 0.67 -32.29 -37.73
N LYS A 671 0.73 -33.39 -38.49
CA LYS A 671 -0.45 -34.15 -38.92
C LYS A 671 -1.27 -34.60 -37.72
N ALA A 672 -0.63 -35.28 -36.76
CA ALA A 672 -1.28 -35.77 -35.55
C ALA A 672 -1.93 -34.65 -34.71
N THR A 673 -1.26 -33.49 -34.60
CA THR A 673 -1.82 -32.30 -33.93
C THR A 673 -3.13 -31.85 -34.58
N CYS A 674 -3.23 -31.95 -35.91
CA CYS A 674 -4.40 -31.53 -36.67
C CYS A 674 -5.53 -32.57 -36.63
N ASP A 675 -5.22 -33.85 -36.84
CA ASP A 675 -6.18 -34.96 -36.75
C ASP A 675 -6.88 -34.96 -35.37
N VAL A 676 -6.09 -34.82 -34.29
CA VAL A 676 -6.60 -34.72 -32.92
C VAL A 676 -7.36 -33.41 -32.66
N SER A 677 -6.94 -32.29 -33.25
CA SER A 677 -7.68 -31.01 -33.15
C SER A 677 -9.06 -31.10 -33.81
N LEU A 678 -9.16 -31.75 -34.97
CA LEU A 678 -10.42 -31.96 -35.69
C LEU A 678 -11.35 -32.89 -34.91
N ALA A 679 -10.84 -34.03 -34.45
CA ALA A 679 -11.59 -34.99 -33.64
C ALA A 679 -12.10 -34.35 -32.34
N LEU A 680 -11.23 -33.70 -31.57
CA LEU A 680 -11.60 -33.02 -30.34
C LEU A 680 -12.63 -31.91 -30.59
N SER A 681 -12.45 -31.08 -31.61
CA SER A 681 -13.39 -29.99 -31.93
C SER A 681 -14.76 -30.53 -32.35
N SER A 682 -14.80 -31.63 -33.11
CA SER A 682 -16.04 -32.30 -33.49
C SER A 682 -16.81 -32.79 -32.27
N PHE A 683 -16.14 -33.51 -31.36
CA PHE A 683 -16.80 -34.02 -30.15
C PHE A 683 -17.21 -32.90 -29.18
N LEU A 684 -16.40 -31.84 -29.07
CA LEU A 684 -16.76 -30.66 -28.27
C LEU A 684 -18.00 -29.94 -28.82
N ASN A 685 -18.16 -29.83 -30.15
CA ASN A 685 -19.37 -29.29 -30.76
C ASN A 685 -20.59 -30.19 -30.48
N TYR A 686 -20.45 -31.51 -30.62
CA TYR A 686 -21.52 -32.47 -30.28
C TYR A 686 -21.95 -32.38 -28.80
N LEU A 687 -21.00 -32.18 -27.87
CA LEU A 687 -21.31 -31.97 -26.45
C LEU A 687 -21.99 -30.62 -26.15
N GLN A 688 -21.87 -29.63 -27.05
CA GLN A 688 -22.65 -28.39 -27.00
C GLN A 688 -24.06 -28.59 -27.58
N GLU A 689 -24.19 -29.30 -28.69
CA GLU A 689 -25.49 -29.64 -29.30
C GLU A 689 -26.35 -30.56 -28.40
N THR A 690 -25.70 -31.34 -27.51
CA THR A 690 -26.36 -32.27 -26.57
C THR A 690 -26.39 -31.79 -25.10
N ASP A 691 -26.06 -30.52 -24.85
CA ASP A 691 -26.06 -29.86 -23.53
C ASP A 691 -25.38 -30.67 -22.41
N GLN A 692 -24.10 -31.01 -22.62
CA GLN A 692 -23.26 -31.69 -21.62
C GLN A 692 -22.07 -30.82 -21.16
N PRO A 693 -22.32 -29.68 -20.48
CA PRO A 693 -21.29 -28.71 -20.13
C PRO A 693 -20.18 -29.28 -19.24
N ASP A 694 -20.50 -30.13 -18.27
CA ASP A 694 -19.51 -30.79 -17.42
C ASP A 694 -18.54 -31.67 -18.23
N THR A 695 -19.06 -32.49 -19.16
CA THR A 695 -18.25 -33.36 -20.01
C THR A 695 -17.39 -32.53 -20.96
N GLN A 696 -17.96 -31.46 -21.53
CA GLN A 696 -17.24 -30.53 -22.40
C GLN A 696 -16.08 -29.85 -21.65
N LEU A 697 -16.33 -29.34 -20.45
CA LEU A 697 -15.33 -28.62 -19.66
C LEU A 697 -14.22 -29.55 -19.15
N LEU A 698 -14.54 -30.77 -18.74
CA LEU A 698 -13.56 -31.78 -18.35
C LEU A 698 -12.55 -32.03 -19.49
N LEU A 699 -13.05 -32.20 -20.72
CA LEU A 699 -12.23 -32.42 -21.91
C LEU A 699 -11.40 -31.18 -22.27
N LEU A 700 -11.99 -29.98 -22.24
CA LEU A 700 -11.28 -28.72 -22.46
C LEU A 700 -10.13 -28.52 -21.46
N CYS A 701 -10.33 -28.90 -20.20
CA CYS A 701 -9.31 -28.78 -19.15
C CYS A 701 -8.16 -29.78 -19.33
N ILE A 702 -8.46 -31.04 -19.71
CA ILE A 702 -7.43 -32.04 -20.01
C ILE A 702 -6.67 -31.65 -21.29
N ALA A 703 -7.36 -31.19 -22.33
CA ALA A 703 -6.73 -30.66 -23.54
C ALA A 703 -5.82 -29.46 -23.24
N ALA A 704 -6.23 -28.54 -22.38
CA ALA A 704 -5.39 -27.44 -21.89
C ALA A 704 -4.21 -27.91 -21.02
N GLY A 705 -4.21 -29.17 -20.57
CA GLY A 705 -3.06 -29.88 -20.01
C GLY A 705 -2.01 -30.25 -21.05
N ALA A 706 -2.43 -30.58 -22.27
CA ALA A 706 -1.57 -30.78 -23.44
C ALA A 706 -1.38 -29.51 -24.28
N GLY A 707 -1.64 -28.32 -23.71
CA GLY A 707 -1.43 -27.03 -24.39
C GLY A 707 -2.55 -26.54 -25.31
N TYR A 708 -3.76 -27.10 -25.25
CA TYR A 708 -4.91 -26.56 -25.99
C TYR A 708 -5.33 -25.18 -25.46
N HIS A 709 -5.41 -24.18 -26.36
CA HIS A 709 -5.86 -22.84 -26.05
C HIS A 709 -7.35 -22.69 -26.37
N VAL A 710 -8.18 -22.71 -25.33
CA VAL A 710 -9.65 -22.74 -25.44
C VAL A 710 -10.23 -21.60 -26.31
N VAL A 711 -9.62 -20.41 -26.26
CA VAL A 711 -10.05 -19.24 -27.06
C VAL A 711 -9.74 -19.40 -28.55
N ASN A 712 -8.59 -20.00 -28.90
CA ASN A 712 -8.14 -20.13 -30.29
C ASN A 712 -8.56 -21.46 -30.93
N LYS A 713 -9.06 -22.41 -30.12
CA LYS A 713 -9.40 -23.79 -30.50
C LYS A 713 -8.25 -24.60 -31.12
N THR A 714 -7.00 -24.27 -30.77
CA THR A 714 -5.77 -24.94 -31.23
C THR A 714 -4.86 -25.35 -30.08
N PHE A 715 -4.00 -26.35 -30.28
CA PHE A 715 -2.83 -26.56 -29.42
C PHE A 715 -1.78 -25.45 -29.67
N GLN A 716 -1.07 -25.04 -28.60
CA GLN A 716 -0.01 -24.02 -28.65
C GLN A 716 1.36 -24.59 -29.06
N HIS A 717 1.50 -25.91 -29.02
CA HIS A 717 2.67 -26.67 -29.46
C HIS A 717 2.21 -27.94 -30.18
N ARG A 718 3.12 -28.56 -30.93
CA ARG A 718 2.87 -29.82 -31.64
C ARG A 718 2.70 -30.96 -30.61
N LEU A 719 1.74 -31.85 -30.83
CA LEU A 719 1.49 -33.01 -29.98
C LEU A 719 2.48 -34.13 -30.33
N GLY A 720 3.44 -34.37 -29.42
CA GLY A 720 4.34 -35.51 -29.50
C GLY A 720 3.72 -36.78 -28.90
N CYS A 721 4.53 -37.82 -28.80
CA CYS A 721 4.12 -39.11 -28.22
C CYS A 721 3.62 -38.97 -26.78
N ASP A 722 4.23 -38.08 -25.99
CA ASP A 722 3.98 -37.95 -24.56
C ASP A 722 2.70 -37.14 -24.30
N GLU A 723 2.44 -36.10 -25.10
CA GLU A 723 1.20 -35.34 -25.08
C GLU A 723 0.01 -36.19 -25.54
N LEU A 724 0.19 -37.03 -26.58
CA LEU A 724 -0.82 -37.99 -27.03
C LEU A 724 -1.08 -39.09 -26.00
N ASN A 725 -0.02 -39.64 -25.37
CA ASN A 725 -0.14 -40.58 -24.25
C ASN A 725 -0.93 -39.98 -23.08
N PHE A 726 -0.60 -38.74 -22.71
CA PHE A 726 -1.27 -37.99 -21.65
C PHE A 726 -2.76 -37.75 -21.99
N LEU A 727 -3.06 -37.22 -23.18
CA LEU A 727 -4.44 -37.00 -23.64
C LEU A 727 -5.24 -38.30 -23.60
N LEU A 728 -4.71 -39.37 -24.19
CA LEU A 728 -5.38 -40.66 -24.27
C LEU A 728 -5.66 -41.26 -22.88
N ARG A 729 -4.66 -41.23 -21.99
CA ARG A 729 -4.75 -41.78 -20.64
C ARG A 729 -5.71 -40.99 -19.76
N GLU A 730 -5.56 -39.66 -19.71
CA GLU A 730 -6.35 -38.81 -18.82
C GLU A 730 -7.78 -38.64 -19.32
N ILE A 731 -8.03 -38.53 -20.63
CA ILE A 731 -9.40 -38.51 -21.16
C ILE A 731 -10.12 -39.82 -20.80
N GLN A 732 -9.50 -40.99 -21.00
CA GLN A 732 -10.11 -42.27 -20.69
C GLN A 732 -10.29 -42.48 -19.17
N THR A 733 -9.30 -42.11 -18.35
CA THR A 733 -9.34 -42.31 -16.88
C THR A 733 -10.30 -41.32 -16.21
N ALA A 734 -10.21 -40.02 -16.55
CA ALA A 734 -11.02 -39.00 -15.92
C ALA A 734 -12.48 -39.08 -16.35
N HIS A 735 -12.80 -39.40 -17.61
CA HIS A 735 -14.21 -39.60 -18.00
C HIS A 735 -14.84 -40.76 -17.23
N ASN A 736 -14.16 -41.90 -17.10
CA ASN A 736 -14.66 -43.04 -16.34
C ASN A 736 -14.87 -42.68 -14.86
N LYS A 737 -13.86 -42.11 -14.18
CA LYS A 737 -13.97 -41.72 -12.76
C LYS A 737 -15.04 -40.64 -12.54
N TYR A 738 -15.19 -39.67 -13.45
CA TYR A 738 -16.28 -38.69 -13.40
C TYR A 738 -17.66 -39.35 -13.54
N GLN A 739 -17.85 -40.26 -14.50
CA GLN A 739 -19.12 -40.99 -14.70
C GLN A 739 -19.46 -41.95 -13.55
N GLU A 740 -18.46 -42.49 -12.87
CA GLU A 740 -18.66 -43.26 -11.63
C GLU A 740 -19.09 -42.34 -10.49
N LEU A 741 -18.33 -41.29 -10.19
CA LEU A 741 -18.65 -40.35 -9.12
C LEU A 741 -20.02 -39.68 -9.33
N LYS A 742 -20.40 -39.36 -10.58
CA LYS A 742 -21.70 -38.76 -10.93
C LYS A 742 -22.91 -39.64 -10.57
N LYS A 743 -22.73 -40.97 -10.50
CA LYS A 743 -23.79 -41.90 -10.04
C LYS A 743 -23.99 -41.88 -8.52
N PHE A 744 -22.98 -41.44 -7.77
CA PHE A 744 -22.99 -41.41 -6.30
C PHE A 744 -23.26 -40.01 -5.74
N SER A 745 -22.71 -38.95 -6.35
CA SER A 745 -22.90 -37.56 -5.92
C SER A 745 -22.43 -36.55 -6.99
N SER A 746 -23.26 -35.56 -7.27
CA SER A 746 -22.90 -34.42 -8.12
C SER A 746 -21.74 -33.60 -7.54
N ALA A 747 -21.72 -33.37 -6.22
CA ALA A 747 -20.65 -32.63 -5.55
C ALA A 747 -19.29 -33.34 -5.69
N ARG A 748 -19.24 -34.68 -5.53
CA ARG A 748 -18.00 -35.45 -5.74
C ARG A 748 -17.53 -35.41 -7.20
N ALA A 749 -18.46 -35.52 -8.15
CA ALA A 749 -18.15 -35.46 -9.58
C ALA A 749 -17.64 -34.07 -10.02
N GLN A 750 -18.24 -32.99 -9.50
CA GLN A 750 -17.79 -31.63 -9.78
C GLN A 750 -16.46 -31.29 -9.07
N ALA A 751 -16.25 -31.73 -7.83
CA ALA A 751 -14.97 -31.60 -7.15
C ALA A 751 -13.85 -32.32 -7.93
N PHE A 752 -14.14 -33.50 -8.48
CA PHE A 752 -13.22 -34.23 -9.37
C PHE A 752 -12.90 -33.44 -10.63
N LEU A 753 -13.91 -32.93 -11.35
CA LEU A 753 -13.73 -32.11 -12.54
C LEU A 753 -12.82 -30.89 -12.28
N VAL A 754 -13.10 -30.15 -11.19
CA VAL A 754 -12.30 -28.98 -10.80
C VAL A 754 -10.87 -29.38 -10.43
N LEU A 755 -10.66 -30.43 -9.63
CA LEU A 755 -9.32 -30.90 -9.27
C LEU A 755 -8.52 -31.34 -10.51
N THR A 756 -9.13 -32.15 -11.37
CA THR A 756 -8.52 -32.62 -12.62
C THR A 756 -8.10 -31.43 -13.47
N GLY A 757 -8.96 -30.44 -13.71
CA GLY A 757 -8.57 -29.31 -14.56
C GLY A 757 -7.53 -28.38 -13.95
N LEU A 758 -7.43 -28.28 -12.62
CA LEU A 758 -6.36 -27.53 -11.94
C LEU A 758 -4.99 -28.24 -11.99
N THR A 759 -4.98 -29.58 -12.12
CA THR A 759 -3.77 -30.40 -11.99
C THR A 759 -3.29 -31.05 -13.30
N ALA A 760 -4.19 -31.32 -14.25
CA ALA A 760 -3.89 -31.99 -15.51
C ALA A 760 -2.87 -31.22 -16.37
N THR A 761 -1.75 -31.87 -16.67
CA THR A 761 -0.69 -31.35 -17.53
C THR A 761 0.12 -32.49 -18.13
N ALA A 762 0.55 -32.35 -19.38
CA ALA A 762 1.57 -33.21 -19.95
C ALA A 762 2.92 -32.97 -19.26
N GLY A 763 3.71 -34.04 -19.10
CA GLY A 763 5.03 -34.01 -18.48
C GLY A 763 5.06 -33.90 -16.94
N VAL A 764 6.26 -34.02 -16.37
CA VAL A 764 6.51 -34.13 -14.91
C VAL A 764 6.49 -32.77 -14.18
N ARG A 765 6.15 -31.66 -14.86
CA ARG A 765 6.20 -30.30 -14.29
C ARG A 765 4.85 -29.89 -13.72
N ALA A 766 4.80 -29.55 -12.44
CA ALA A 766 3.58 -29.04 -11.80
C ALA A 766 3.08 -27.73 -12.46
N VAL A 767 1.75 -27.59 -12.59
CA VAL A 767 1.11 -26.41 -13.17
C VAL A 767 1.39 -25.16 -12.30
N SER A 768 1.82 -24.06 -12.94
CA SER A 768 2.12 -22.81 -12.22
C SER A 768 0.86 -22.14 -11.65
N SER A 769 1.03 -21.40 -10.54
CA SER A 769 -0.05 -20.70 -9.83
C SER A 769 -0.88 -19.78 -10.72
N GLU A 770 -0.23 -19.13 -11.69
CA GLU A 770 -0.87 -18.25 -12.68
C GLU A 770 -1.75 -19.04 -13.66
N LYS A 771 -1.26 -20.17 -14.20
CA LYS A 771 -2.05 -21.07 -15.05
C LYS A 771 -3.22 -21.68 -14.28
N LYS A 772 -3.04 -22.03 -12.99
CA LYS A 772 -4.15 -22.47 -12.12
C LYS A 772 -5.21 -21.37 -11.94
N MET A 773 -4.79 -20.11 -11.75
CA MET A 773 -5.70 -18.97 -11.63
C MET A 773 -6.52 -18.76 -12.91
N GLN A 774 -5.88 -18.79 -14.08
CA GLN A 774 -6.55 -18.68 -15.39
C GLN A 774 -7.57 -19.82 -15.61
N ARG A 775 -7.18 -21.07 -15.35
CA ARG A 775 -8.07 -22.23 -15.48
C ARG A 775 -9.24 -22.18 -14.50
N LEU A 776 -9.01 -21.77 -13.25
CA LEU A 776 -10.09 -21.59 -12.25
C LEU A 776 -11.09 -20.51 -12.69
N SER A 777 -10.62 -19.42 -13.30
CA SER A 777 -11.49 -18.38 -13.83
C SER A 777 -12.39 -18.92 -14.95
N LEU A 778 -11.84 -19.73 -15.86
CA LEU A 778 -12.61 -20.36 -16.94
C LEU A 778 -13.63 -21.36 -16.41
N MET A 779 -13.28 -22.18 -15.41
CA MET A 779 -14.23 -23.06 -14.71
C MET A 779 -15.37 -22.27 -14.06
N ARG A 780 -15.06 -21.16 -13.38
CA ARG A 780 -16.08 -20.29 -12.76
C ARG A 780 -16.98 -19.61 -13.80
N GLN A 781 -16.49 -19.33 -15.00
CA GLN A 781 -17.30 -18.81 -16.10
C GLN A 781 -18.28 -19.86 -16.67
N HIS A 782 -17.84 -21.11 -16.82
CA HIS A 782 -18.66 -22.18 -17.40
C HIS A 782 -19.58 -22.89 -16.38
N MET A 783 -19.15 -23.06 -15.13
CA MET A 783 -19.91 -23.76 -14.07
C MET A 783 -20.44 -22.85 -12.97
N GLY A 784 -20.13 -21.54 -12.97
CA GLY A 784 -20.51 -20.62 -11.89
C GLY A 784 -21.97 -20.74 -11.41
N PRO A 785 -22.96 -20.81 -12.31
CA PRO A 785 -24.37 -21.00 -11.95
C PRO A 785 -24.77 -22.44 -11.56
N SER A 786 -23.95 -23.45 -11.86
CA SER A 786 -24.25 -24.89 -11.72
C SER A 786 -23.37 -25.63 -10.70
N LEU A 787 -22.44 -24.93 -10.02
CA LEU A 787 -21.63 -25.48 -8.95
C LEU A 787 -22.47 -25.87 -7.73
N CYS A 788 -22.32 -27.11 -7.28
CA CYS A 788 -22.85 -27.60 -6.01
C CYS A 788 -22.28 -26.78 -4.83
N LYS A 789 -23.07 -26.61 -3.77
CA LYS A 789 -22.78 -25.70 -2.65
C LYS A 789 -21.46 -26.01 -1.97
N GLU A 790 -21.14 -27.30 -1.85
CA GLU A 790 -19.95 -27.85 -1.21
C GLU A 790 -18.67 -27.48 -2.00
N VAL A 791 -18.75 -27.58 -3.33
CA VAL A 791 -17.65 -27.21 -4.24
C VAL A 791 -17.50 -25.69 -4.28
N ALA A 792 -18.61 -24.94 -4.33
CA ALA A 792 -18.59 -23.48 -4.23
C ALA A 792 -18.01 -22.99 -2.88
N GLN A 793 -18.33 -23.68 -1.76
CA GLN A 793 -17.74 -23.43 -0.44
C GLN A 793 -16.23 -23.63 -0.48
N VAL A 794 -15.72 -24.78 -0.93
CA VAL A 794 -14.26 -25.04 -1.05
C VAL A 794 -13.57 -24.01 -1.96
N LEU A 795 -14.16 -23.70 -3.12
CA LEU A 795 -13.66 -22.68 -4.05
C LEU A 795 -13.75 -21.23 -3.51
N SER A 796 -14.46 -20.99 -2.41
CA SER A 796 -14.58 -19.66 -1.77
C SER A 796 -13.75 -19.54 -0.48
N LYS A 797 -13.61 -20.65 0.28
CA LYS A 797 -12.76 -20.75 1.48
C LYS A 797 -11.28 -20.55 1.14
N TYR A 798 -10.81 -21.13 0.04
CA TYR A 798 -9.41 -21.02 -0.38
C TYR A 798 -9.27 -20.01 -1.53
N GLY A 799 -8.75 -18.83 -1.23
CA GLY A 799 -8.44 -17.80 -2.22
C GLY A 799 -7.30 -18.21 -3.16
N ALA A 800 -7.14 -17.52 -4.29
CA ALA A 800 -6.21 -17.85 -5.38
C ALA A 800 -4.70 -17.69 -5.06
N HIS A 801 -4.34 -17.72 -3.78
CA HIS A 801 -2.98 -17.67 -3.25
C HIS A 801 -2.57 -18.96 -2.51
N ASP A 802 -3.50 -19.85 -2.18
CA ASP A 802 -3.23 -21.15 -1.56
C ASP A 802 -3.85 -22.30 -2.39
N TRP A 803 -3.04 -22.83 -3.30
CA TRP A 803 -3.43 -23.91 -4.20
C TRP A 803 -3.33 -25.30 -3.57
N GLU A 804 -2.53 -25.46 -2.51
CA GLU A 804 -2.29 -26.76 -1.89
C GLU A 804 -3.45 -27.12 -0.96
N SER A 805 -3.92 -26.17 -0.14
CA SER A 805 -5.14 -26.32 0.65
C SER A 805 -6.38 -26.47 -0.22
N LEU A 806 -6.46 -25.76 -1.35
CA LEU A 806 -7.56 -25.90 -2.30
C LEU A 806 -7.63 -27.29 -2.93
N GLU A 807 -6.49 -27.80 -3.44
CA GLU A 807 -6.46 -29.16 -4.01
C GLU A 807 -6.76 -30.24 -2.97
N ASN A 808 -6.27 -30.09 -1.74
CA ASN A 808 -6.54 -31.06 -0.66
C ASN A 808 -8.02 -31.02 -0.21
N GLY A 809 -8.64 -29.85 -0.14
CA GLY A 809 -10.09 -29.72 0.09
C GLY A 809 -10.93 -30.38 -1.02
N LEU A 810 -10.48 -30.30 -2.27
CA LEU A 810 -11.13 -30.99 -3.39
C LEU A 810 -10.88 -32.51 -3.36
N ARG A 811 -9.69 -32.99 -2.98
CA ARG A 811 -9.38 -34.42 -2.81
C ARG A 811 -10.31 -35.08 -1.79
N LEU A 812 -10.41 -34.49 -0.59
CA LEU A 812 -11.34 -34.94 0.45
C LEU A 812 -12.78 -35.03 -0.08
N LEU A 813 -13.24 -34.01 -0.82
CA LEU A 813 -14.58 -34.00 -1.42
C LEU A 813 -14.80 -35.17 -2.39
N ILE A 814 -13.78 -35.56 -3.15
CA ILE A 814 -13.87 -36.64 -4.14
C ILE A 814 -13.91 -38.01 -3.47
N ASP A 815 -12.97 -38.25 -2.55
CA ASP A 815 -12.79 -39.55 -1.91
C ASP A 815 -13.95 -39.84 -0.94
N GLY A 816 -14.54 -38.78 -0.37
CA GLY A 816 -15.72 -38.84 0.48
C GLY A 816 -15.44 -38.62 1.96
N ASP A 817 -14.16 -38.63 2.31
CA ASP A 817 -13.63 -38.28 3.64
C ASP A 817 -13.62 -36.76 3.87
N TYR A 818 -14.25 -35.98 2.98
CA TYR A 818 -14.91 -34.74 3.37
C TYR A 818 -16.12 -35.05 4.24
N GLU A 819 -15.84 -35.50 5.47
CA GLU A 819 -16.30 -34.67 6.58
C GLU A 819 -16.00 -33.23 6.18
N ALA A 820 -17.04 -32.43 5.99
CA ALA A 820 -16.83 -31.04 5.65
C ALA A 820 -15.97 -30.37 6.73
N ASP A 821 -15.62 -29.11 6.50
CA ASP A 821 -15.69 -28.18 7.61
C ASP A 821 -17.15 -28.16 8.09
N ILE A 822 -17.55 -29.19 8.84
CA ILE A 822 -18.86 -29.35 9.46
C ILE A 822 -19.07 -28.12 10.33
N PHE A 823 -18.01 -27.57 10.95
CA PHE A 823 -17.96 -26.23 11.56
C PHE A 823 -18.47 -25.06 10.71
N SER A 824 -18.48 -25.11 9.37
CA SER A 824 -19.01 -24.01 8.53
C SER A 824 -20.52 -24.10 8.32
N LEU A 825 -21.04 -25.29 8.04
CA LEU A 825 -22.48 -25.54 8.01
C LEU A 825 -23.06 -25.61 9.43
N GLN A 826 -22.28 -26.00 10.44
CA GLN A 826 -22.62 -25.90 11.86
C GLN A 826 -22.54 -24.47 12.37
N MET A 827 -21.60 -23.59 12.03
CA MET A 827 -21.73 -22.20 12.48
C MET A 827 -22.99 -21.51 11.92
N ASP A 828 -23.66 -22.12 10.92
CA ASP A 828 -25.04 -21.81 10.50
C ASP A 828 -26.11 -22.76 11.08
N GLU A 829 -25.81 -24.01 11.45
CA GLU A 829 -26.74 -25.04 11.98
C GLU A 829 -26.65 -25.23 13.51
N ILE A 830 -25.47 -25.34 14.12
CA ILE A 830 -25.18 -24.82 15.49
C ILE A 830 -25.51 -23.32 15.57
N GLY A 831 -25.40 -22.54 14.49
CA GLY A 831 -25.98 -21.20 14.43
C GLY A 831 -27.49 -21.22 14.74
N LYS A 832 -28.26 -21.98 13.96
CA LYS A 832 -29.71 -22.18 14.16
C LYS A 832 -30.08 -23.01 15.40
N GLN A 833 -29.18 -23.84 15.94
CA GLN A 833 -29.41 -24.64 17.14
C GLN A 833 -29.03 -23.88 18.42
N LEU A 834 -28.02 -23.00 18.41
CA LEU A 834 -27.85 -21.98 19.44
C LEU A 834 -29.04 -21.02 19.42
N GLN A 835 -29.51 -20.63 18.23
CA GLN A 835 -30.75 -19.85 18.09
C GLN A 835 -31.94 -20.62 18.68
N SER A 836 -32.15 -21.90 18.34
CA SER A 836 -33.28 -22.68 18.88
C SER A 836 -33.15 -23.09 20.35
N LEU A 837 -31.92 -23.18 20.89
CA LEU A 837 -31.63 -23.33 22.32
C LEU A 837 -31.88 -22.01 23.08
N LEU A 838 -31.69 -20.85 22.44
CA LEU A 838 -32.09 -19.55 22.97
C LEU A 838 -33.62 -19.33 22.88
N ASP A 839 -34.26 -19.81 21.81
CA ASP A 839 -35.72 -19.72 21.59
C ASP A 839 -36.52 -20.74 22.43
N CYS A 840 -35.85 -21.63 23.18
CA CYS A 840 -36.48 -22.62 24.06
C CYS A 840 -37.20 -21.99 25.28
N LYS A 841 -38.41 -21.47 25.01
CA LYS A 841 -39.33 -20.71 25.88
C LYS A 841 -39.19 -19.17 25.85
N MET A 842 -39.49 -18.56 24.70
CA MET A 842 -40.61 -17.59 24.63
C MET A 842 -41.24 -17.63 23.23
N GLN A 843 -42.57 -17.53 23.15
CA GLN A 843 -43.25 -17.27 21.87
C GLN A 843 -43.28 -15.76 21.59
N PRO A 844 -42.80 -15.28 20.43
CA PRO A 844 -43.01 -13.90 20.03
C PRO A 844 -44.43 -13.71 19.49
N HIS A 845 -45.28 -13.01 20.25
CA HIS A 845 -46.43 -12.34 19.65
C HIS A 845 -45.96 -11.12 18.85
N GLU A 846 -46.58 -10.87 17.69
CA GLU A 846 -46.27 -9.70 16.85
C GLU A 846 -46.53 -8.40 17.61
N LEU A 847 -45.45 -7.65 17.91
CA LEU A 847 -45.53 -6.34 18.56
C LEU A 847 -44.78 -5.30 17.75
N GLN A 848 -45.37 -4.10 17.69
CA GLN A 848 -44.99 -3.03 16.78
C GLN A 848 -43.65 -2.39 17.20
N GLY A 849 -42.86 -1.92 16.22
CA GLY A 849 -41.48 -1.45 16.38
C GLY A 849 -41.24 -0.24 17.32
N ASN A 850 -42.26 0.23 18.04
CA ASN A 850 -42.14 1.25 19.07
C ASN A 850 -41.71 0.68 20.44
N GLU A 851 -41.75 -0.65 20.67
CA GLU A 851 -41.47 -1.24 21.99
C GLU A 851 -40.00 -1.63 22.22
N ILE A 852 -39.16 -1.75 21.18
CA ILE A 852 -37.72 -2.08 21.34
C ILE A 852 -37.01 -1.01 22.19
N ASN A 853 -37.22 0.27 21.85
CA ASN A 853 -36.74 1.44 22.62
C ASN A 853 -37.24 1.51 24.08
N LYS A 854 -38.19 0.65 24.46
CA LYS A 854 -38.84 0.62 25.76
C LYS A 854 -38.36 -0.56 26.60
N LEU A 855 -38.04 -1.69 25.97
CA LEU A 855 -37.51 -2.89 26.61
C LEU A 855 -36.03 -2.75 27.01
N GLU A 856 -35.20 -2.11 26.16
CA GLU A 856 -33.80 -1.80 26.48
C GLU A 856 -33.65 -0.92 27.73
N ARG A 857 -34.68 -0.14 28.07
CA ARG A 857 -34.74 0.72 29.25
C ARG A 857 -34.88 -0.03 30.60
N THR A 858 -34.78 -1.36 30.55
CA THR A 858 -34.74 -2.28 31.70
C THR A 858 -33.40 -3.01 31.83
N GLY A 859 -32.39 -2.62 31.03
CA GLY A 859 -31.05 -3.20 31.04
C GLY A 859 -30.33 -3.06 32.39
N ASN A 860 -29.32 -3.91 32.59
CA ASN A 860 -28.52 -4.04 33.80
C ASN A 860 -28.07 -2.67 34.37
N GLY A 861 -28.68 -2.26 35.48
CA GLY A 861 -28.49 -0.92 36.06
C GLY A 861 -27.05 -0.60 36.47
N ALA A 862 -26.23 -1.61 36.76
CA ALA A 862 -24.79 -1.42 37.03
C ALA A 862 -24.03 -0.97 35.76
N PHE A 863 -24.36 -1.54 34.59
CA PHE A 863 -23.77 -1.13 33.31
C PHE A 863 -24.27 0.24 32.85
N GLN A 864 -25.56 0.55 33.01
CA GLN A 864 -26.05 1.90 32.69
C GLN A 864 -25.42 2.96 33.61
N SER A 865 -25.29 2.68 34.91
CA SER A 865 -24.56 3.53 35.86
C SER A 865 -23.10 3.73 35.45
N LEU A 866 -22.42 2.67 35.00
CA LEU A 866 -21.06 2.77 34.47
C LEU A 866 -20.98 3.66 33.21
N LEU A 867 -21.89 3.51 32.24
CA LEU A 867 -21.94 4.39 31.07
C LEU A 867 -22.18 5.85 31.44
N GLN A 868 -22.99 6.12 32.48
CA GLN A 868 -23.23 7.48 32.97
C GLN A 868 -22.01 8.09 33.67
N ARG A 869 -21.32 7.31 34.51
CA ARG A 869 -20.05 7.70 35.15
C ARG A 869 -18.94 7.98 34.13
N LEU A 870 -18.91 7.23 33.03
CA LEU A 870 -17.96 7.39 31.94
C LEU A 870 -18.41 8.40 30.86
N GLY A 871 -19.62 8.97 30.93
CA GLY A 871 -20.13 9.93 29.94
C GLY A 871 -20.42 9.31 28.55
N LEU A 872 -20.57 7.98 28.48
CA LEU A 872 -20.69 7.22 27.23
C LEU A 872 -22.14 6.94 26.79
N GLU A 873 -23.15 7.29 27.60
CA GLU A 873 -24.57 6.92 27.37
C GLU A 873 -25.07 7.22 25.94
N HIS A 874 -24.72 8.38 25.37
CA HIS A 874 -25.18 8.79 24.04
C HIS A 874 -24.58 7.96 22.89
N TYR A 875 -23.42 7.34 23.13
CA TYR A 875 -22.72 6.50 22.17
C TYR A 875 -23.17 5.03 22.18
N TYR A 876 -23.96 4.60 23.17
CA TYR A 876 -24.49 3.25 23.24
C TYR A 876 -25.85 3.13 22.51
N PRO A 877 -26.14 1.99 21.85
CA PRO A 877 -25.23 0.93 21.42
C PRO A 877 -24.57 1.24 20.06
N LYS A 878 -23.27 0.94 19.91
CA LYS A 878 -22.51 1.03 18.64
C LYS A 878 -22.61 2.37 17.86
N ARG A 879 -22.72 3.54 18.50
CA ARG A 879 -22.83 4.85 17.83
C ARG A 879 -21.54 5.67 17.79
N MET A 880 -20.50 5.28 18.51
CA MET A 880 -19.19 5.95 18.45
C MET A 880 -18.44 5.51 17.19
N SER A 881 -18.27 6.44 16.26
CA SER A 881 -17.65 6.19 14.97
C SER A 881 -16.15 6.50 14.96
N ARG A 882 -15.45 6.10 13.90
CA ARG A 882 -14.05 6.52 13.68
C ARG A 882 -13.90 8.05 13.53
N ALA A 883 -14.95 8.79 13.19
CA ALA A 883 -14.89 10.26 13.15
C ALA A 883 -14.78 10.84 14.57
N ASP A 884 -15.52 10.28 15.53
CA ASP A 884 -15.49 10.70 16.94
C ASP A 884 -14.10 10.47 17.55
N PHE A 885 -13.45 9.34 17.25
CA PHE A 885 -12.04 9.07 17.61
C PHE A 885 -11.08 10.19 17.17
N HIS A 886 -11.26 10.70 15.96
CA HIS A 886 -10.45 11.81 15.43
C HIS A 886 -10.89 13.19 15.94
N LEU A 887 -12.11 13.31 16.47
CA LEU A 887 -12.59 14.52 17.16
C LEU A 887 -11.98 14.61 18.56
N ILE A 888 -11.98 13.52 19.33
CA ILE A 888 -11.40 13.41 20.68
C ILE A 888 -9.93 13.86 20.67
N TYR A 889 -9.15 13.38 19.69
CA TYR A 889 -7.74 13.78 19.50
C TYR A 889 -7.54 15.30 19.31
N LYS A 890 -8.52 16.01 18.72
CA LYS A 890 -8.42 17.48 18.52
C LYS A 890 -8.68 18.29 19.79
N THR A 891 -9.27 17.69 20.82
CA THR A 891 -9.63 18.38 22.08
C THR A 891 -8.48 18.40 23.09
N SER A 892 -7.49 17.51 22.95
CA SER A 892 -6.18 17.48 23.61
C SER A 892 -6.16 17.74 25.13
N VAL A 893 -6.26 16.69 25.96
CA VAL A 893 -6.08 16.81 27.42
C VAL A 893 -4.58 16.79 27.74
N TYR A 894 -3.97 17.98 27.83
CA TYR A 894 -2.51 18.14 27.90
C TYR A 894 -1.89 17.66 29.23
N ASN A 895 -1.52 16.38 29.30
CA ASN A 895 -0.74 15.76 30.39
C ASN A 895 -1.34 15.87 31.82
N THR A 896 -2.58 16.34 31.98
CA THR A 896 -3.34 16.14 33.21
C THR A 896 -3.83 14.69 33.28
N HIS A 897 -3.70 14.08 34.45
CA HIS A 897 -4.53 12.91 34.77
C HIS A 897 -6.01 13.33 34.68
N PRO A 898 -6.92 12.44 34.24
CA PRO A 898 -8.33 12.75 34.08
C PRO A 898 -8.91 13.30 35.39
N SER A 899 -9.55 14.46 35.33
CA SER A 899 -10.08 15.18 36.49
C SER A 899 -11.47 14.68 36.93
N SER A 900 -12.13 13.94 36.05
CA SER A 900 -13.42 13.31 36.26
C SER A 900 -13.46 11.89 35.65
N GLU A 901 -14.38 11.06 36.13
CA GLU A 901 -14.59 9.71 35.56
C GLU A 901 -15.05 9.76 34.08
N GLN A 902 -15.68 10.87 33.66
CA GLN A 902 -16.13 11.08 32.28
C GLN A 902 -15.00 11.39 31.30
N GLU A 903 -13.82 11.77 31.79
CA GLU A 903 -12.61 11.92 30.97
C GLU A 903 -11.88 10.59 30.72
N LEU A 904 -12.12 9.56 31.55
CA LEU A 904 -11.42 8.27 31.47
C LEU A 904 -11.48 7.61 30.08
N PRO A 905 -12.63 7.53 29.37
CA PRO A 905 -12.66 6.88 28.06
C PRO A 905 -11.89 7.68 27.01
N PHE A 906 -12.00 9.00 27.05
CA PHE A 906 -11.32 9.89 26.11
C PHE A 906 -9.81 9.86 26.30
N TYR A 907 -9.34 9.85 27.57
CA TYR A 907 -7.93 9.69 27.90
C TYR A 907 -7.41 8.29 27.54
N PHE A 908 -8.17 7.22 27.78
CA PHE A 908 -7.84 5.86 27.33
C PHE A 908 -7.67 5.81 25.80
N LEU A 909 -8.55 6.47 25.04
CA LEU A 909 -8.48 6.55 23.59
C LEU A 909 -7.32 7.42 23.09
N GLU A 910 -6.98 8.53 23.74
CA GLU A 910 -5.77 9.32 23.43
C GLU A 910 -4.50 8.48 23.65
N LYS A 911 -4.40 7.79 24.78
CA LYS A 911 -3.27 6.89 25.08
C LYS A 911 -3.17 5.73 24.08
N LEU A 912 -4.30 5.16 23.66
CA LEU A 912 -4.35 4.12 22.62
C LEU A 912 -3.94 4.65 21.23
N LEU A 913 -4.31 5.88 20.89
CA LEU A 913 -3.84 6.55 19.67
C LEU A 913 -2.31 6.72 19.69
N MET A 914 -1.76 7.13 20.84
CA MET A 914 -0.33 7.31 21.09
C MET A 914 0.46 6.00 21.28
N LEU A 915 -0.21 4.83 21.27
CA LEU A 915 0.37 3.49 21.49
C LEU A 915 1.01 3.29 22.89
N ASP A 916 0.61 4.07 23.88
CA ASP A 916 1.15 4.02 25.25
C ASP A 916 0.65 2.79 26.01
N TYR A 917 1.54 1.82 26.27
CA TYR A 917 1.22 0.59 27.00
C TYR A 917 0.84 0.81 28.47
N GLY A 918 1.07 2.02 29.03
CA GLY A 918 0.52 2.42 30.32
C GLY A 918 -1.01 2.48 30.36
N LEU A 919 -1.68 2.57 29.20
CA LEU A 919 -3.15 2.72 29.10
C LEU A 919 -3.96 1.64 29.81
N ARG A 920 -3.39 0.43 29.99
CA ARG A 920 -4.14 -0.70 30.56
C ARG A 920 -4.20 -0.71 32.08
N TYR A 921 -3.40 0.14 32.73
CA TYR A 921 -3.30 0.30 34.17
C TYR A 921 -3.95 1.61 34.64
N LEU A 922 -4.92 2.11 33.87
CA LEU A 922 -5.57 3.40 34.09
C LEU A 922 -6.47 3.37 35.34
N VAL A 923 -5.94 3.93 36.43
CA VAL A 923 -6.60 4.11 37.72
C VAL A 923 -7.03 5.57 37.88
N PHE A 924 -8.27 5.80 38.30
CA PHE A 924 -8.72 7.12 38.73
C PHE A 924 -8.38 7.31 40.21
N GLN A 925 -7.65 8.37 40.53
CA GLN A 925 -7.36 8.78 41.91
C GLN A 925 -8.27 9.94 42.29
N ASP A 926 -9.22 9.68 43.19
CA ASP A 926 -10.04 10.73 43.78
C ASP A 926 -9.21 11.51 44.81
N ASN A 927 -8.90 12.76 44.50
CA ASN A 927 -8.09 13.65 45.33
C ASN A 927 -8.78 14.06 46.66
N GLY A 928 -10.02 13.63 46.93
CA GLY A 928 -10.80 14.05 48.09
C GLY A 928 -10.42 13.46 49.46
N ASN A 929 -9.58 12.40 49.52
CA ASN A 929 -9.39 11.60 50.76
C ASN A 929 -7.91 11.33 51.13
N THR A 930 -7.03 12.34 51.10
CA THR A 930 -5.61 12.16 51.50
C THR A 930 -5.08 13.28 52.42
N GLU A 931 -5.93 13.85 53.28
CA GLU A 931 -5.45 14.56 54.47
C GLU A 931 -5.19 13.55 55.61
N HIS A 932 -4.02 13.68 56.25
CA HIS A 932 -3.59 12.95 57.44
C HIS A 932 -3.37 11.42 57.36
N GLN A 933 -2.36 10.98 56.60
CA GLN A 933 -1.31 10.15 57.22
C GLN A 933 0.08 10.70 56.85
N VAL A 934 0.85 11.09 57.87
CA VAL A 934 2.21 11.60 57.75
C VAL A 934 3.15 10.64 58.46
N TYR A 935 4.20 10.18 57.77
CA TYR A 935 5.57 10.02 58.30
C TYR A 935 6.54 9.73 57.12
N PRO A 936 7.88 9.85 57.29
CA PRO A 936 8.75 10.36 56.22
C PRO A 936 9.94 9.45 55.88
N ILE A 937 10.65 9.79 54.79
CA ILE A 937 12.08 9.56 54.44
C ILE A 937 12.17 9.94 52.94
N ALA A 938 12.99 10.85 52.40
CA ALA A 938 14.34 11.38 52.66
C ALA A 938 15.38 10.86 51.66
N SER A 939 15.88 11.78 50.83
CA SER A 939 17.17 11.80 50.10
C SER A 939 17.60 10.61 49.21
N ASN A 940 17.69 10.91 47.92
CA ASN A 940 18.80 10.60 46.99
C ASN A 940 19.46 9.20 47.00
N GLN A 941 19.30 8.46 45.91
CA GLN A 941 20.45 7.92 45.16
C GLN A 941 20.10 7.69 43.68
N GLU A 942 21.13 7.67 42.84
CA GLU A 942 21.05 7.37 41.40
C GLU A 942 21.34 5.88 41.16
N LYS A 943 20.85 5.35 40.01
CA LYS A 943 21.05 3.97 39.53
C LYS A 943 20.28 2.93 40.40
N GLU A 944 19.99 1.72 39.91
CA GLU A 944 20.57 1.04 38.75
C GLU A 944 19.52 0.26 37.91
N VAL A 945 20.02 -0.57 36.99
CA VAL A 945 19.28 -1.37 36.01
C VAL A 945 18.21 -2.25 36.67
N TRP A 946 16.96 -2.19 36.17
CA TRP A 946 15.97 -3.24 36.42
C TRP A 946 16.19 -4.40 35.45
N ASP A 947 17.14 -5.25 35.80
CA ASP A 947 17.35 -6.56 35.16
C ASP A 947 16.20 -7.52 35.56
N SER A 948 16.11 -8.67 34.89
CA SER A 948 14.98 -9.58 34.99
C SER A 948 15.37 -10.92 35.63
N TYR A 949 14.64 -11.30 36.68
CA TYR A 949 14.97 -12.30 37.72
C TYR A 949 15.99 -11.78 38.75
N GLU A 950 15.53 -11.53 39.98
CA GLU A 950 15.65 -12.52 41.06
C GLU A 950 14.67 -12.22 42.21
N ASP A 951 14.62 -13.16 43.16
CA ASP A 951 14.05 -13.13 44.52
C ASP A 951 12.54 -12.90 44.76
N PHE A 952 11.99 -14.01 45.26
CA PHE A 952 10.69 -14.30 45.84
C PHE A 952 10.25 -13.45 47.05
N ILE A 953 8.93 -13.42 47.24
CA ILE A 953 8.17 -13.44 48.50
C ILE A 953 8.67 -12.56 49.68
N ALA A 954 7.90 -11.52 49.97
CA ALA A 954 7.67 -11.04 51.33
C ALA A 954 6.23 -11.38 51.76
N ASP A 955 6.06 -12.35 52.67
CA ASP A 955 4.75 -12.61 53.30
C ASP A 955 4.43 -11.49 54.31
N SER A 956 3.17 -11.04 54.34
CA SER A 956 2.69 -9.97 55.23
C SER A 956 1.18 -10.03 55.40
N ASN A 957 0.73 -10.99 56.20
CA ASN A 957 -0.63 -11.05 56.72
C ASN A 957 -0.92 -9.85 57.65
N ILE A 958 -1.61 -8.81 57.15
CA ILE A 958 -2.12 -7.69 57.96
C ILE A 958 -3.67 -7.65 57.90
N PRO A 959 -4.38 -8.19 58.90
CA PRO A 959 -5.85 -8.26 58.89
C PRO A 959 -6.51 -6.95 59.37
N THR A 960 -6.44 -5.89 58.57
CA THR A 960 -7.03 -4.59 58.92
C THR A 960 -8.51 -4.51 58.53
N LYS A 961 -9.37 -4.78 59.51
CA LYS A 961 -10.83 -4.55 59.48
C LYS A 961 -11.15 -3.05 59.36
N LEU A 962 -11.16 -2.51 58.13
CA LEU A 962 -11.62 -1.15 57.86
C LEU A 962 -13.15 -1.04 57.99
N LEU A 963 -13.60 0.08 58.56
CA LEU A 963 -15.01 0.36 58.80
C LEU A 963 -15.69 0.93 57.55
N THR A 964 -16.99 0.68 57.43
CA THR A 964 -17.81 1.13 56.31
C THR A 964 -18.04 2.64 56.33
N THR A 965 -17.35 3.34 55.44
CA THR A 965 -17.79 4.64 54.88
C THR A 965 -18.00 4.46 53.38
N GLU A 966 -19.06 5.04 52.82
CA GLU A 966 -19.50 4.78 51.45
C GLU A 966 -18.68 5.55 50.41
N THR A 967 -17.43 5.14 50.19
CA THR A 967 -16.68 5.53 48.99
C THR A 967 -17.26 4.84 47.76
N ARG A 968 -17.32 5.57 46.62
CA ARG A 968 -17.83 5.02 45.37
C ARG A 968 -16.88 3.92 44.85
N PRO A 969 -17.40 2.79 44.31
CA PRO A 969 -16.56 1.71 43.83
C PRO A 969 -15.72 2.15 42.63
N HIS A 970 -14.39 1.99 42.74
CA HIS A 970 -13.41 2.33 41.70
C HIS A 970 -13.71 1.59 40.38
N ILE A 971 -13.68 2.31 39.25
CA ILE A 971 -13.95 1.73 37.93
C ILE A 971 -12.75 0.86 37.51
N HIS A 972 -12.98 -0.42 37.26
CA HIS A 972 -11.93 -1.35 36.85
C HIS A 972 -11.35 -0.95 35.47
N PRO A 973 -10.01 -0.97 35.26
CA PRO A 973 -9.41 -0.49 34.00
C PRO A 973 -9.93 -1.21 32.75
N MET A 974 -10.20 -2.51 32.86
CA MET A 974 -10.77 -3.31 31.76
C MET A 974 -12.24 -2.98 31.48
N ASP A 975 -13.00 -2.46 32.46
CA ASP A 975 -14.38 -2.02 32.23
C ASP A 975 -14.42 -0.74 31.40
N ILE A 976 -13.41 0.14 31.49
CA ILE A 976 -13.25 1.30 30.60
C ILE A 976 -13.05 0.81 29.16
N GLN A 977 -12.13 -0.15 28.95
CA GLN A 977 -11.88 -0.77 27.63
C GLN A 977 -13.17 -1.39 27.04
N MET A 978 -13.93 -2.13 27.86
CA MET A 978 -15.13 -2.82 27.39
C MET A 978 -16.34 -1.88 27.20
N ALA A 979 -16.51 -0.86 28.05
CA ALA A 979 -17.55 0.15 27.87
C ALA A 979 -17.38 0.91 26.54
N ILE A 980 -16.13 1.30 26.20
CA ILE A 980 -15.79 1.84 24.87
C ILE A 980 -16.14 0.83 23.78
N PHE A 981 -15.77 -0.45 23.95
CA PHE A 981 -16.01 -1.50 22.95
C PHE A 981 -17.52 -1.75 22.67
N HIS A 982 -18.39 -1.57 23.65
CA HIS A 982 -19.85 -1.65 23.46
C HIS A 982 -20.45 -0.37 22.84
N CYS A 983 -19.78 0.77 22.97
CA CYS A 983 -20.20 2.04 22.36
C CYS A 983 -19.68 2.21 20.92
N ALA A 984 -18.56 1.59 20.58
CA ALA A 984 -17.93 1.69 19.26
C ALA A 984 -18.68 0.95 18.15
N ASP A 985 -18.79 1.56 16.97
CA ASP A 985 -19.20 0.87 15.74
C ASP A 985 -18.15 -0.16 15.28
N ASP A 986 -18.48 -1.04 14.34
CA ASP A 986 -17.58 -2.14 13.97
C ASP A 986 -16.30 -1.66 13.22
N PHE A 987 -16.30 -0.47 12.60
CA PHE A 987 -15.09 0.17 12.04
C PHE A 987 -14.21 0.80 13.14
N ALA A 988 -14.81 1.43 14.15
CA ALA A 988 -14.13 1.93 15.33
C ALA A 988 -13.54 0.77 16.14
N ARG A 989 -14.26 -0.35 16.30
CA ARG A 989 -13.76 -1.61 16.89
C ARG A 989 -12.57 -2.17 16.13
N GLN A 990 -12.64 -2.21 14.79
CA GLN A 990 -11.50 -2.60 13.95
C GLN A 990 -10.27 -1.72 14.19
N TYR A 991 -10.48 -0.40 14.38
CA TYR A 991 -9.41 0.54 14.70
C TYR A 991 -8.84 0.33 16.12
N ILE A 992 -9.69 0.20 17.14
CA ILE A 992 -9.32 -0.10 18.55
C ILE A 992 -8.46 -1.38 18.60
N LEU A 993 -8.95 -2.48 18.03
CA LEU A 993 -8.33 -3.79 18.13
C LEU A 993 -7.01 -3.86 17.34
N THR A 994 -6.91 -3.12 16.23
CA THR A 994 -5.64 -2.95 15.52
C THR A 994 -4.62 -2.21 16.37
N LYS A 995 -5.01 -1.12 17.06
CA LYS A 995 -4.13 -0.37 17.97
C LYS A 995 -3.71 -1.19 19.19
N LEU A 996 -4.63 -1.88 19.86
CA LEU A 996 -4.32 -2.78 20.99
C LEU A 996 -3.35 -3.90 20.57
N SER A 997 -3.49 -4.43 19.35
CA SER A 997 -2.58 -5.44 18.82
C SER A 997 -1.18 -4.91 18.55
N ILE A 998 -1.04 -3.63 18.19
CA ILE A 998 0.27 -2.96 18.05
C ILE A 998 0.91 -2.76 19.43
N CYS A 999 0.13 -2.39 20.45
CA CYS A 999 0.54 -2.39 21.86
C CYS A 999 0.77 -3.79 22.45
N GLN A 1000 0.76 -4.85 21.62
CA GLN A 1000 0.99 -6.25 22.01
C GLN A 1000 0.03 -6.83 23.06
N PHE A 1001 -1.12 -6.19 23.29
CA PHE A 1001 -2.14 -6.69 24.22
C PHE A 1001 -2.97 -7.82 23.61
N ALA A 1002 -3.49 -8.67 24.49
CA ALA A 1002 -4.60 -9.56 24.16
C ALA A 1002 -5.88 -8.79 23.84
N LEU A 1003 -6.73 -9.38 23.00
CA LEU A 1003 -7.87 -8.71 22.35
C LEU A 1003 -9.18 -9.46 22.66
N PRO A 1004 -10.31 -8.78 22.92
CA PRO A 1004 -11.60 -9.47 23.07
C PRO A 1004 -12.00 -10.16 21.75
N LEU A 1005 -12.05 -11.50 21.77
CA LEU A 1005 -12.55 -12.36 20.68
C LEU A 1005 -14.05 -12.61 20.85
N VAL A 1006 -14.46 -12.97 22.06
CA VAL A 1006 -15.84 -13.31 22.43
C VAL A 1006 -16.26 -12.38 23.58
N VAL A 1007 -17.38 -11.69 23.42
CA VAL A 1007 -17.84 -10.65 24.36
C VAL A 1007 -19.31 -10.86 24.71
N PRO A 1008 -19.69 -11.04 25.98
CA PRO A 1008 -21.10 -11.09 26.37
C PRO A 1008 -21.70 -9.68 26.38
N ASN A 1009 -22.96 -9.55 25.96
CA ASN A 1009 -23.71 -8.30 26.03
C ASN A 1009 -24.18 -8.06 27.49
N PRO A 1010 -23.80 -6.96 28.15
CA PRO A 1010 -24.10 -6.72 29.57
C PRO A 1010 -25.59 -6.47 29.87
N CYS A 1011 -26.42 -6.25 28.85
CA CYS A 1011 -27.87 -6.04 28.98
C CYS A 1011 -28.71 -7.28 28.66
N THR A 1012 -28.23 -8.16 27.76
CA THR A 1012 -29.01 -9.29 27.22
C THR A 1012 -28.35 -10.66 27.39
N SER A 1013 -27.10 -10.71 27.87
CA SER A 1013 -26.25 -11.90 27.99
C SER A 1013 -25.96 -12.65 26.68
N HIS A 1014 -26.46 -12.20 25.53
CA HIS A 1014 -26.08 -12.75 24.22
C HIS A 1014 -24.60 -12.52 23.92
N ILE A 1015 -23.96 -13.50 23.29
CA ILE A 1015 -22.53 -13.48 22.97
C ILE A 1015 -22.28 -12.86 21.59
N GLU A 1016 -21.37 -11.89 21.51
CA GLU A 1016 -20.89 -11.26 20.28
C GLU A 1016 -19.48 -11.74 19.92
N PHE A 1017 -19.25 -12.05 18.64
CA PHE A 1017 -17.97 -12.51 18.10
C PHE A 1017 -17.25 -11.42 17.30
N SER A 1018 -16.04 -11.05 17.74
CA SER A 1018 -15.26 -9.91 17.21
C SER A 1018 -14.43 -10.25 15.95
N LEU A 1019 -14.88 -11.22 15.15
CA LEU A 1019 -14.13 -11.78 14.02
C LEU A 1019 -13.92 -10.78 12.86
N TRP A 1020 -14.91 -9.96 12.53
CA TRP A 1020 -14.80 -8.98 11.45
C TRP A 1020 -13.78 -7.86 11.75
N PRO A 1021 -13.76 -7.25 12.95
CA PRO A 1021 -12.70 -6.34 13.37
C PRO A 1021 -11.27 -6.85 13.17
N PHE A 1022 -10.99 -8.14 13.38
CA PHE A 1022 -9.63 -8.70 13.28
C PHE A 1022 -9.05 -8.76 11.86
N ARG A 1023 -9.83 -8.52 10.80
CA ARG A 1023 -9.38 -8.63 9.39
C ARG A 1023 -8.19 -7.73 9.01
N GLN A 1024 -7.95 -6.62 9.73
CA GLN A 1024 -6.78 -5.75 9.48
C GLN A 1024 -5.53 -6.15 10.28
N ILE A 1025 -5.64 -7.06 11.26
CA ILE A 1025 -4.53 -7.41 12.14
C ILE A 1025 -3.55 -8.31 11.39
N ARG A 1026 -2.36 -7.77 11.11
CA ARG A 1026 -1.23 -8.51 10.54
C ARG A 1026 -0.15 -8.72 11.58
N LYS A 1027 0.51 -9.88 11.54
CA LYS A 1027 1.76 -10.14 12.27
C LYS A 1027 2.80 -10.70 11.30
N SER A 1028 4.05 -10.62 11.73
CA SER A 1028 5.18 -11.25 11.07
C SER A 1028 5.97 -12.09 12.07
N TRP A 1029 6.47 -13.23 11.62
CA TRP A 1029 7.32 -14.14 12.39
C TRP A 1029 8.31 -14.85 11.47
N GLN A 1030 9.43 -15.32 12.03
CA GLN A 1030 10.30 -16.26 11.34
C GLN A 1030 9.78 -17.69 11.54
N GLN A 1031 9.91 -18.53 10.53
CA GLN A 1031 9.63 -19.96 10.62
C GLN A 1031 10.84 -20.73 10.08
N GLU A 1032 11.40 -21.59 10.93
CA GLU A 1032 12.47 -22.53 10.54
C GLU A 1032 11.95 -23.52 9.50
N SER A 1033 12.62 -23.61 8.35
CA SER A 1033 12.38 -24.70 7.41
C SER A 1033 13.29 -25.87 7.75
N LYS A 1034 12.72 -27.08 7.94
CA LYS A 1034 13.48 -28.33 8.15
C LYS A 1034 14.17 -28.83 6.87
N THR A 1035 14.69 -27.92 6.05
CA THR A 1035 15.41 -28.22 4.80
C THR A 1035 16.91 -28.08 5.01
N ALA A 1036 17.71 -28.98 4.43
CA ALA A 1036 19.15 -29.09 4.68
C ALA A 1036 20.03 -27.95 4.09
N LYS A 1037 19.45 -26.77 3.87
CA LYS A 1037 20.13 -25.53 3.47
C LYS A 1037 19.45 -24.38 4.23
N GLY A 1038 20.00 -24.03 5.39
CA GLY A 1038 19.40 -23.09 6.35
C GLY A 1038 18.96 -21.76 5.73
N LYS A 1039 17.69 -21.68 5.37
CA LYS A 1039 16.97 -20.46 5.00
C LYS A 1039 15.83 -20.30 5.98
N THR A 1040 15.89 -19.25 6.80
CA THR A 1040 14.73 -18.82 7.57
C THR A 1040 13.68 -18.27 6.63
N SER A 1041 12.41 -18.57 6.89
CA SER A 1041 11.29 -18.08 6.08
C SER A 1041 10.50 -17.05 6.87
N TYR A 1042 10.46 -15.81 6.37
CA TYR A 1042 9.68 -14.74 6.96
C TYR A 1042 8.23 -14.84 6.48
N LYS A 1043 7.29 -14.94 7.41
CA LYS A 1043 5.84 -14.87 7.13
C LYS A 1043 5.34 -13.47 7.51
N ASN A 1044 4.44 -12.89 6.71
CA ASN A 1044 3.66 -11.70 7.06
C ASN A 1044 2.23 -11.90 6.55
N GLN A 1045 1.30 -12.18 7.47
CA GLN A 1045 -0.06 -12.60 7.15
C GLN A 1045 -1.08 -11.89 8.05
N GLN A 1046 -2.34 -11.83 7.59
CA GLN A 1046 -3.48 -11.41 8.41
C GLN A 1046 -3.86 -12.56 9.35
N MET A 1047 -3.98 -12.30 10.66
CA MET A 1047 -4.16 -13.36 11.66
C MET A 1047 -5.48 -14.12 11.53
N CYS A 1048 -6.49 -13.52 10.89
CA CYS A 1048 -7.73 -14.20 10.52
C CYS A 1048 -7.57 -15.30 9.44
N HIS A 1049 -6.40 -15.41 8.82
CA HIS A 1049 -6.05 -16.44 7.82
C HIS A 1049 -4.90 -17.35 8.28
N VAL A 1050 -4.43 -17.23 9.53
CA VAL A 1050 -3.30 -18.02 10.06
C VAL A 1050 -3.84 -19.24 10.80
N SER A 1051 -3.64 -20.42 10.23
CA SER A 1051 -3.84 -21.67 10.95
C SER A 1051 -2.69 -21.87 11.95
N ALA A 1052 -2.96 -21.56 13.22
CA ALA A 1052 -2.04 -21.72 14.34
C ALA A 1052 -2.77 -22.44 15.50
N PRO A 1053 -2.12 -23.40 16.19
CA PRO A 1053 -2.76 -24.17 17.25
C PRO A 1053 -3.25 -23.25 18.37
N ILE A 1054 -4.42 -23.55 18.92
CA ILE A 1054 -5.11 -22.74 19.91
C ILE A 1054 -4.93 -23.36 21.30
N VAL A 1055 -4.21 -22.68 22.19
CA VAL A 1055 -4.00 -23.05 23.59
C VAL A 1055 -4.89 -22.17 24.47
N SER A 1056 -5.91 -22.78 25.08
CA SER A 1056 -6.96 -22.04 25.80
C SER A 1056 -6.89 -22.25 27.29
N PHE A 1057 -6.76 -21.16 28.03
CA PHE A 1057 -6.66 -21.15 29.48
C PHE A 1057 -8.02 -20.86 30.11
N ILE A 1058 -8.51 -21.82 30.90
CA ILE A 1058 -9.73 -21.71 31.69
C ILE A 1058 -9.42 -21.85 33.19
N ARG A 1059 -10.32 -21.32 34.02
CA ARG A 1059 -10.30 -21.49 35.47
C ARG A 1059 -11.58 -22.21 35.86
N VAL A 1060 -11.47 -23.23 36.70
CA VAL A 1060 -12.60 -23.92 37.32
C VAL A 1060 -12.50 -23.70 38.82
N GLY A 1061 -13.52 -23.09 39.42
CA GLY A 1061 -13.59 -22.85 40.85
C GLY A 1061 -12.93 -21.56 41.34
N ASN A 1062 -13.32 -21.17 42.55
CA ASN A 1062 -12.94 -19.93 43.23
C ASN A 1062 -11.91 -20.18 44.35
N GLY A 1063 -11.07 -19.18 44.64
CA GLY A 1063 -10.12 -19.21 45.77
C GLY A 1063 -8.68 -19.61 45.47
N LEU A 1064 -8.31 -19.85 44.20
CA LEU A 1064 -6.92 -20.12 43.78
C LEU A 1064 -5.96 -19.03 44.23
N SER A 1065 -4.79 -19.40 44.75
CA SER A 1065 -3.71 -18.46 45.07
C SER A 1065 -3.10 -17.86 43.80
N THR A 1066 -2.86 -18.70 42.79
CA THR A 1066 -2.19 -18.33 41.54
C THR A 1066 -3.14 -17.70 40.52
N SER A 1067 -2.63 -16.78 39.71
CA SER A 1067 -3.39 -16.02 38.71
C SER A 1067 -3.23 -16.58 37.30
N LYS A 1068 -4.34 -17.03 36.68
CA LYS A 1068 -4.38 -17.62 35.33
C LYS A 1068 -3.70 -16.76 34.27
N SER A 1069 -4.12 -15.50 34.13
CA SER A 1069 -3.54 -14.54 33.17
C SER A 1069 -2.05 -14.29 33.43
N GLN A 1070 -1.60 -14.37 34.70
CA GLN A 1070 -0.18 -14.22 35.06
C GLN A 1070 0.64 -15.41 34.55
N ILE A 1071 0.18 -16.66 34.74
CA ILE A 1071 0.83 -17.85 34.15
C ILE A 1071 0.94 -17.72 32.62
N MET A 1072 -0.09 -17.18 31.96
CA MET A 1072 -0.03 -16.94 30.51
C MET A 1072 1.03 -15.88 30.13
N ASN A 1073 1.14 -14.79 30.90
CA ASN A 1073 2.18 -13.78 30.68
C ASN A 1073 3.59 -14.32 30.96
N TRP A 1074 3.73 -15.25 31.91
CA TRP A 1074 4.99 -15.97 32.19
C TRP A 1074 5.34 -17.04 31.15
N LEU A 1075 4.36 -17.54 30.39
CA LEU A 1075 4.56 -18.48 29.27
C LEU A 1075 5.02 -17.77 28.00
N LEU A 1076 4.45 -16.60 27.73
CA LEU A 1076 4.96 -15.66 26.72
C LEU A 1076 6.32 -15.09 27.18
N ILE A 1077 7.16 -14.66 26.24
CA ILE A 1077 8.51 -14.12 26.53
C ILE A 1077 8.42 -12.84 27.38
N LYS A 1078 9.45 -12.58 28.20
CA LYS A 1078 9.67 -11.35 28.98
C LYS A 1078 9.55 -10.08 28.10
N ARG A 1079 8.33 -9.58 27.92
CA ARG A 1079 8.02 -8.30 27.26
C ARG A 1079 8.08 -7.16 28.28
N LYS A 1080 8.07 -5.92 27.80
CA LYS A 1080 8.09 -4.70 28.64
C LYS A 1080 6.84 -4.52 29.51
N HIS A 1081 5.78 -5.31 29.29
CA HIS A 1081 4.50 -5.23 29.99
C HIS A 1081 3.68 -6.52 29.83
N ASP A 1082 2.68 -6.72 30.70
CA ASP A 1082 1.76 -7.86 30.66
C ASP A 1082 0.85 -7.87 29.41
N VAL A 1083 0.72 -9.04 28.78
CA VAL A 1083 -0.11 -9.24 27.57
C VAL A 1083 -1.59 -9.41 27.91
N PHE A 1084 -1.90 -10.19 28.94
CA PHE A 1084 -3.23 -10.37 29.53
C PHE A 1084 -3.31 -9.64 30.88
N PHE A 1085 -4.40 -8.93 31.13
CA PHE A 1085 -4.60 -8.29 32.44
C PHE A 1085 -4.83 -9.36 33.53
N HIS A 1086 -4.22 -9.17 34.70
CA HIS A 1086 -4.21 -10.15 35.79
C HIS A 1086 -4.43 -9.50 37.18
N ARG A 1087 -4.75 -10.31 38.19
CA ARG A 1087 -5.23 -9.82 39.49
C ARG A 1087 -4.22 -8.98 40.30
N HIS A 1088 -2.95 -8.98 39.89
CA HIS A 1088 -1.89 -8.21 40.55
C HIS A 1088 -1.46 -7.00 39.70
N CYS A 1089 -2.11 -6.74 38.56
CA CYS A 1089 -1.97 -5.48 37.82
C CYS A 1089 -2.50 -4.30 38.65
N ILE A 1090 -1.86 -3.15 38.51
CA ILE A 1090 -2.32 -1.89 39.11
C ILE A 1090 -3.74 -1.58 38.63
N GLY A 1091 -4.64 -1.25 39.57
CA GLY A 1091 -6.06 -1.00 39.31
C GLY A 1091 -6.96 -2.23 39.29
N SER A 1092 -6.42 -3.44 39.46
CA SER A 1092 -7.24 -4.65 39.58
C SER A 1092 -8.10 -4.60 40.85
N SER A 1093 -9.40 -4.91 40.71
CA SER A 1093 -10.37 -5.02 41.80
C SER A 1093 -11.17 -6.32 41.66
N LYS A 1094 -12.01 -6.65 42.65
CA LYS A 1094 -12.99 -7.75 42.51
C LYS A 1094 -14.27 -7.30 41.81
N ASP A 1095 -14.52 -5.99 41.80
CA ASP A 1095 -15.76 -5.35 41.40
C ASP A 1095 -15.75 -4.97 39.90
N CYS A 1096 -15.29 -5.90 39.06
CA CYS A 1096 -15.23 -5.73 37.61
C CYS A 1096 -16.54 -6.23 36.95
N LEU A 1097 -17.14 -5.39 36.13
CA LEU A 1097 -18.50 -5.56 35.61
C LEU A 1097 -18.57 -6.17 34.20
N LEU A 1098 -17.57 -5.94 33.35
CA LEU A 1098 -17.66 -6.19 31.90
C LEU A 1098 -16.64 -7.19 31.35
N ILE A 1099 -15.65 -7.62 32.14
CA ILE A 1099 -14.70 -8.65 31.69
C ILE A 1099 -15.19 -10.09 31.96
N GLY A 1100 -16.17 -10.29 32.86
CA GLY A 1100 -16.72 -11.62 33.15
C GLY A 1100 -17.30 -12.27 31.89
N GLY A 1101 -16.85 -13.47 31.55
CA GLY A 1101 -17.30 -14.19 30.36
C GLY A 1101 -16.71 -13.68 29.03
N VAL A 1102 -15.77 -12.73 29.06
CA VAL A 1102 -14.97 -12.34 27.89
C VAL A 1102 -13.89 -13.39 27.63
N ILE A 1103 -13.72 -13.81 26.37
CA ILE A 1103 -12.53 -14.55 25.93
C ILE A 1103 -11.60 -13.56 25.23
N GLU A 1104 -10.41 -13.35 25.78
CA GLU A 1104 -9.33 -12.64 25.08
C GLU A 1104 -8.51 -13.61 24.21
N ILE A 1105 -7.97 -13.12 23.08
CA ILE A 1105 -7.04 -13.82 22.18
C ILE A 1105 -5.71 -13.06 22.05
N CYS A 1106 -4.60 -13.78 21.99
CA CYS A 1106 -3.29 -13.26 21.62
C CYS A 1106 -2.55 -14.29 20.73
N TRP A 1107 -1.56 -13.82 19.96
CA TRP A 1107 -0.66 -14.66 19.19
C TRP A 1107 0.77 -14.54 19.69
N PHE A 1108 1.41 -15.69 19.92
CA PHE A 1108 2.86 -15.79 20.02
C PHE A 1108 3.41 -15.93 18.60
N CYS A 1109 4.39 -15.10 18.25
CA CYS A 1109 4.97 -14.98 16.91
C CYS A 1109 6.50 -14.96 17.07
N PRO A 1110 7.21 -16.06 16.75
CA PRO A 1110 8.65 -16.14 17.00
C PRO A 1110 9.47 -15.13 16.19
N GLY A 1111 10.47 -14.55 16.84
CA GLY A 1111 11.43 -13.62 16.24
C GLY A 1111 12.52 -14.31 15.41
N GLY A 1112 12.83 -15.58 15.71
CA GLY A 1112 13.98 -16.32 15.21
C GLY A 1112 15.21 -16.20 16.12
N GLU A 1113 15.01 -16.03 17.43
CA GLU A 1113 16.06 -15.91 18.45
C GLU A 1113 16.11 -17.18 19.32
N ASP A 1114 17.26 -17.50 19.92
CA ASP A 1114 17.42 -18.74 20.73
C ASP A 1114 16.53 -18.77 22.00
N GLU A 1115 15.97 -17.63 22.41
CA GLU A 1115 14.97 -17.54 23.50
C GLU A 1115 13.51 -17.80 23.04
N ASP A 1116 13.26 -18.03 21.74
CA ASP A 1116 11.91 -18.32 21.23
C ASP A 1116 11.40 -19.70 21.68
N ARG A 1117 10.52 -19.68 22.70
CA ARG A 1117 9.91 -20.88 23.29
C ARG A 1117 9.04 -21.73 22.36
N PHE A 1118 8.70 -21.24 21.16
CA PHE A 1118 7.92 -21.97 20.16
C PHE A 1118 8.44 -21.66 18.74
N ASN A 1119 8.93 -22.67 18.01
CA ASN A 1119 9.44 -22.54 16.63
C ASN A 1119 8.36 -22.18 15.58
N ASN A 1120 7.09 -22.02 15.99
CA ASN A 1120 5.94 -21.71 15.15
C ASN A 1120 5.03 -20.69 15.83
N CYS A 1121 4.18 -20.02 15.04
CA CYS A 1121 3.12 -19.16 15.59
C CYS A 1121 2.12 -20.00 16.40
N VAL A 1122 1.77 -19.54 17.60
CA VAL A 1122 0.79 -20.21 18.51
C VAL A 1122 -0.26 -19.20 18.94
N THR A 1123 -1.53 -19.61 18.93
CA THR A 1123 -2.65 -18.79 19.41
C THR A 1123 -2.94 -19.12 20.86
N PHE A 1124 -3.06 -18.10 21.72
CA PHE A 1124 -3.45 -18.26 23.12
C PHE A 1124 -4.80 -17.58 23.36
N THR A 1125 -5.72 -18.26 24.06
CA THR A 1125 -6.97 -17.64 24.51
C THR A 1125 -7.16 -17.72 26.03
N ASN A 1126 -7.88 -16.76 26.59
CA ASN A 1126 -8.02 -16.56 28.03
C ASN A 1126 -9.49 -16.28 28.38
N LEU A 1127 -10.19 -17.23 29.00
CA LEU A 1127 -11.56 -17.03 29.49
C LEU A 1127 -11.54 -16.31 30.84
N HIS A 1128 -12.05 -15.09 30.91
CA HIS A 1128 -12.22 -14.35 32.17
C HIS A 1128 -13.49 -14.82 32.92
N GLY A 1129 -13.45 -14.77 34.26
CA GLY A 1129 -14.49 -15.32 35.14
C GLY A 1129 -14.15 -16.71 35.70
N ASP A 1130 -15.16 -17.47 36.11
CA ASP A 1130 -15.09 -18.92 36.37
C ASP A 1130 -15.74 -19.65 35.18
N ALA A 1131 -15.12 -20.69 34.63
CA ALA A 1131 -15.66 -21.42 33.48
C ALA A 1131 -17.05 -22.03 33.76
N LYS A 1132 -17.33 -22.35 35.03
CA LYS A 1132 -18.64 -22.78 35.51
C LYS A 1132 -19.76 -21.75 35.26
N GLU A 1133 -19.45 -20.47 35.36
CA GLU A 1133 -20.41 -19.37 35.22
C GLU A 1133 -20.64 -19.02 33.73
N HIS A 1134 -19.85 -19.61 32.83
CA HIS A 1134 -19.72 -19.22 31.43
C HIS A 1134 -19.77 -20.45 30.51
N GLN A 1135 -20.78 -21.31 30.68
CA GLN A 1135 -20.90 -22.60 30.02
C GLN A 1135 -20.89 -22.51 28.47
N GLN A 1136 -21.48 -21.48 27.88
CA GLN A 1136 -21.45 -21.28 26.41
C GLN A 1136 -20.02 -20.99 25.92
N GLN A 1137 -19.28 -20.13 26.62
CA GLN A 1137 -17.87 -19.84 26.36
C GLN A 1137 -16.98 -21.08 26.58
N LEU A 1138 -17.26 -21.88 27.61
CA LEU A 1138 -16.56 -23.13 27.87
C LEU A 1138 -16.75 -24.13 26.72
N THR A 1139 -17.98 -24.34 26.26
CA THR A 1139 -18.28 -25.24 25.14
C THR A 1139 -17.67 -24.74 23.83
N PHE A 1140 -17.73 -23.44 23.54
CA PHE A 1140 -16.98 -22.85 22.41
C PHE A 1140 -15.48 -23.13 22.50
N LEU A 1141 -14.86 -23.01 23.68
CA LEU A 1141 -13.45 -23.34 23.86
C LEU A 1141 -13.18 -24.85 23.72
N GLN A 1142 -14.08 -25.73 24.17
CA GLN A 1142 -14.01 -27.17 23.89
C GLN A 1142 -14.06 -27.48 22.39
N GLU A 1143 -14.71 -26.64 21.58
CA GLU A 1143 -14.80 -26.80 20.12
C GLU A 1143 -13.62 -26.19 19.33
N VAL A 1144 -13.01 -25.08 19.77
CA VAL A 1144 -11.91 -24.43 19.01
C VAL A 1144 -10.50 -24.74 19.50
N SER A 1145 -10.31 -25.19 20.75
CA SER A 1145 -8.96 -25.35 21.31
C SER A 1145 -8.24 -26.59 20.79
N SER A 1146 -6.98 -26.44 20.40
CA SER A 1146 -6.05 -27.56 20.16
C SER A 1146 -5.54 -28.17 21.47
N LEU A 1147 -5.47 -27.37 22.54
CA LEU A 1147 -5.03 -27.74 23.89
C LEU A 1147 -5.79 -26.89 24.90
N ILE A 1148 -6.32 -27.49 25.97
CA ILE A 1148 -6.98 -26.75 27.05
C ILE A 1148 -6.14 -26.86 28.33
N VAL A 1149 -5.87 -25.71 28.96
CA VAL A 1149 -5.15 -25.63 30.23
C VAL A 1149 -6.14 -25.20 31.31
N VAL A 1150 -6.33 -26.06 32.31
CA VAL A 1150 -7.31 -25.89 33.40
C VAL A 1150 -6.58 -25.52 34.67
N LEU A 1151 -6.83 -24.32 35.21
CA LEU A 1151 -6.47 -23.99 36.59
C LEU A 1151 -7.62 -24.36 37.53
N MET A 1152 -7.34 -25.20 38.52
CA MET A 1152 -8.25 -25.56 39.61
C MET A 1152 -7.48 -25.77 40.91
N SER A 1153 -8.15 -25.82 42.06
CA SER A 1153 -7.46 -26.11 43.34
C SER A 1153 -7.39 -27.60 43.60
N ALA A 1154 -6.27 -28.07 44.16
CA ALA A 1154 -6.14 -29.45 44.63
C ALA A 1154 -7.13 -29.81 45.75
N SER A 1155 -7.64 -28.81 46.48
CA SER A 1155 -8.64 -28.99 47.55
C SER A 1155 -10.10 -28.78 47.10
N ASP A 1156 -10.38 -28.74 45.79
CA ASP A 1156 -11.75 -28.52 45.31
C ASP A 1156 -12.63 -29.77 45.48
N GLU A 1157 -13.59 -29.69 46.40
CA GLU A 1157 -14.61 -30.73 46.65
C GLU A 1157 -15.94 -30.47 45.93
N ASN A 1158 -16.06 -29.39 45.16
CA ASN A 1158 -17.31 -29.06 44.49
C ASN A 1158 -17.63 -30.08 43.39
N LYS A 1159 -18.75 -30.79 43.55
CA LYS A 1159 -19.23 -31.82 42.62
C LYS A 1159 -19.43 -31.29 41.19
N GLU A 1160 -19.84 -30.03 41.04
CA GLU A 1160 -20.07 -29.41 39.72
C GLU A 1160 -18.74 -29.07 39.04
N ASN A 1161 -17.74 -28.61 39.80
CA ASN A 1161 -16.39 -28.35 39.31
C ASN A 1161 -15.70 -29.65 38.90
N ARG A 1162 -15.82 -30.70 39.72
CA ARG A 1162 -15.35 -32.05 39.39
C ARG A 1162 -16.07 -32.62 38.16
N LYS A 1163 -17.36 -32.32 37.97
CA LYS A 1163 -18.08 -32.68 36.75
C LYS A 1163 -17.51 -31.95 35.52
N ILE A 1164 -17.31 -30.63 35.59
CA ILE A 1164 -16.70 -29.85 34.49
C ILE A 1164 -15.34 -30.43 34.09
N CYS A 1165 -14.46 -30.72 35.07
CA CYS A 1165 -13.17 -31.32 34.79
C CYS A 1165 -13.29 -32.76 34.22
N HIS A 1166 -14.21 -33.58 34.73
CA HIS A 1166 -14.49 -34.92 34.18
C HIS A 1166 -15.01 -34.86 32.74
N ASP A 1167 -15.96 -33.97 32.44
CA ASP A 1167 -16.53 -33.78 31.11
C ASP A 1167 -15.46 -33.20 30.13
N LEU A 1168 -14.45 -32.48 30.63
CA LEU A 1168 -13.24 -32.10 29.89
C LEU A 1168 -12.28 -33.28 29.66
N PHE A 1169 -12.05 -34.15 30.67
CA PHE A 1169 -11.25 -35.37 30.54
C PHE A 1169 -11.87 -36.42 29.59
N GLN A 1170 -13.19 -36.40 29.38
CA GLN A 1170 -13.87 -37.22 28.38
C GLN A 1170 -13.83 -36.63 26.96
N SER A 1171 -13.32 -35.40 26.79
CA SER A 1171 -13.11 -34.80 25.48
C SER A 1171 -11.89 -35.45 24.78
N PRO A 1172 -11.91 -35.70 23.46
CA PRO A 1172 -10.77 -36.27 22.73
C PRO A 1172 -9.62 -35.27 22.51
N ARG A 1173 -9.50 -34.23 23.34
CA ARG A 1173 -8.54 -33.13 23.18
C ARG A 1173 -7.56 -33.12 24.35
N PRO A 1174 -6.26 -32.85 24.11
CA PRO A 1174 -5.27 -32.86 25.18
C PRO A 1174 -5.59 -31.77 26.21
N LEU A 1175 -5.44 -32.15 27.49
CA LEU A 1175 -5.77 -31.35 28.66
C LEU A 1175 -4.55 -31.25 29.57
N ILE A 1176 -4.23 -30.05 30.06
CA ILE A 1176 -3.23 -29.85 31.11
C ILE A 1176 -3.93 -29.25 32.33
N CYS A 1177 -4.01 -30.03 33.42
CA CYS A 1177 -4.52 -29.54 34.69
C CYS A 1177 -3.37 -28.97 35.53
N LEU A 1178 -3.43 -27.68 35.83
CA LEU A 1178 -2.54 -26.99 36.76
C LEU A 1178 -3.27 -26.88 38.11
N LEU A 1179 -2.81 -27.68 39.07
CA LEU A 1179 -3.37 -27.73 40.41
C LEU A 1179 -2.73 -26.66 41.31
N ASP A 1180 -3.56 -25.76 41.83
CA ASP A 1180 -3.16 -24.78 42.85
C ASP A 1180 -3.09 -25.49 44.22
N ASP A 1181 -1.94 -26.10 44.49
CA ASP A 1181 -1.58 -26.66 45.79
C ASP A 1181 -1.26 -25.53 46.76
N ARG A 1182 -2.21 -25.20 47.65
CA ARG A 1182 -1.88 -24.51 48.89
C ARG A 1182 -1.10 -25.47 49.77
N GLU A 1183 0.18 -25.18 50.04
CA GLU A 1183 0.94 -25.91 51.05
C GLU A 1183 0.15 -25.98 52.36
N LYS A 1184 -0.03 -27.19 52.88
CA LYS A 1184 -0.81 -27.40 54.10
C LYS A 1184 -0.03 -26.86 55.30
N THR A 1185 -0.45 -25.71 55.80
CA THR A 1185 -0.02 -25.20 57.09
C THR A 1185 -0.43 -26.15 58.21
N MET A 1186 0.52 -27.02 58.59
CA MET A 1186 0.62 -27.84 59.80
C MET A 1186 -0.15 -29.17 59.93
N THR A 1187 0.53 -30.09 60.63
CA THR A 1187 0.06 -31.33 61.29
C THR A 1187 -0.43 -32.52 60.45
N SER A 1188 0.53 -33.37 60.07
CA SER A 1188 0.55 -34.83 60.33
C SER A 1188 -0.77 -35.63 60.30
N ASN A 1189 -0.94 -36.47 59.27
CA ASN A 1189 -0.64 -37.91 59.43
C ASN A 1189 -0.61 -38.68 58.10
N SER A 1190 0.01 -39.87 58.15
CA SER A 1190 0.30 -40.81 57.07
C SER A 1190 -0.91 -41.26 56.22
N GLY A 1191 -0.71 -41.47 54.90
CA GLY A 1191 -1.66 -42.26 54.10
C GLY A 1191 -1.39 -42.32 52.58
N GLN A 1192 -0.69 -43.38 52.14
CA GLN A 1192 -0.69 -43.98 50.79
C GLN A 1192 -0.54 -43.08 49.54
N SER A 1193 0.59 -43.26 48.84
CA SER A 1193 0.68 -42.93 47.41
C SER A 1193 -0.33 -43.74 46.58
N LYS A 1194 -0.92 -43.09 45.58
CA LYS A 1194 -1.25 -43.72 44.29
C LYS A 1194 -0.81 -42.80 43.16
N ASN A 1195 0.23 -43.21 42.44
CA ASN A 1195 0.55 -42.64 41.13
C ASN A 1195 -0.65 -42.87 40.20
N TRP A 1196 -1.04 -41.83 39.46
CA TRP A 1196 -1.79 -42.00 38.23
C TRP A 1196 -0.80 -41.87 37.06
N HIS A 1197 -0.76 -42.89 36.21
CA HIS A 1197 0.06 -42.88 35.01
C HIS A 1197 -0.54 -41.94 33.96
N GLN A 1198 0.34 -41.38 33.13
CA GLN A 1198 -0.07 -40.69 31.90
C GLN A 1198 -0.40 -41.73 30.82
N GLU A 1199 -1.45 -41.46 30.06
CA GLU A 1199 -1.55 -41.75 28.63
C GLU A 1199 -1.73 -40.40 27.89
#